data_AF-A0A1Y5X7Y8-F1
#
_entry.id   AF-A0A1Y5X7Y8-F1
#
_cell.length_a   1.000
_cell.length_b   1.000
_cell.length_c   1.000
_cell.angle_alpha   90.00
_cell.angle_beta   90.00
_cell.angle_gamma   90.00
#
_symmetry.space_group_name_H-M   'P 1'
#
loop_
_entity.id
_entity.type
_entity.pdbx_description
1 polymer ?
#
loop_
_entity_poly.entity_id
_entity_poly.type
_entity_poly.pdbx_seq_one_letter_code
_entity_poly.pdbx_strand_id
1 'polypeptide(L)'
;MTDAHRLIDAVWKLEAAKIIGGLTRLVHDVGLAEELAQDALVAALEQWPESGVPDNPGAWLTAVAKRRAVDHIRRAKLAESKQAELVKDSAQPQEDDVLRLMFITCDPILPARDRAALTLRLLGGLSPAEIARAFLTTELDITHRIATAKRTLAEHERSRTADIPAVLEVIYLIFNEGYSATSGDDLMRPGLCLEALRLGRMLAALVPREAEVHGLVALMEIQASRQAARTGPSGEPVLLHEQDRDRWDPLLIRRGFTAMLRARDIGGTPGPYVLQAAIAVCHAQAKTAKDTDWVQISNLYTALAGLLPTPVVQLNRAVAFGKAYGAEAGLAMVDKLVDDPALRNYHLLPSVRGDLLEQLGRHPEARLEYERAAALTNNAAERAFLLRRAGSIAVVTAGPTLGEASAEFLARTDLDAATLRSYGQTLRRLCRSLGEQLPLESLNADQVARVFATAWPNAAPKTWNRHRSAIRSFGAWAALPDLDTRLDRRAEPSTQPTTLAPSQLEMVWGLEVAVRERTLWRLLHESGAAVTTVLSLNVEDLDMADRRARADGSWVTWRSGTAKSLPQLVAGRTRGPLFLADRKPVPARMPATADLCPETGRGRLSYPRAEYLFKQATRPLDPRGVGYTLKQLKAGNRARPEASPR
;
A
#
# COMPACT_ATOMS: atom_id res chain seq x y z
N MET A 1 -40.39 11.40 -28.34
CA MET A 1 -39.40 10.39 -28.77
C MET A 1 -38.70 9.69 -27.60
N THR A 2 -38.12 10.42 -26.63
CA THR A 2 -37.41 9.83 -25.47
C THR A 2 -38.29 9.03 -24.50
N ASP A 3 -39.58 9.37 -24.44
CA ASP A 3 -40.55 8.73 -23.53
C ASP A 3 -40.98 7.34 -24.04
N ALA A 4 -41.25 7.22 -25.34
CA ALA A 4 -41.60 5.94 -25.97
C ALA A 4 -40.46 4.90 -25.87
N HIS A 5 -39.21 5.30 -26.07
CA HIS A 5 -38.06 4.40 -25.93
C HIS A 5 -37.89 3.89 -24.50
N ARG A 6 -38.02 4.77 -23.50
CA ARG A 6 -37.98 4.35 -22.08
C ARG A 6 -39.12 3.42 -21.71
N LEU A 7 -40.33 3.68 -22.23
CA LEU A 7 -41.48 2.82 -22.00
C LEU A 7 -41.29 1.44 -22.68
N ILE A 8 -40.74 1.40 -23.89
CA ILE A 8 -40.40 0.16 -24.59
C ILE A 8 -39.39 -0.65 -23.77
N ASP A 9 -38.32 -0.02 -23.28
CA ASP A 9 -37.32 -0.69 -22.43
C ASP A 9 -37.95 -1.25 -21.14
N ALA A 10 -38.84 -0.48 -20.49
CA ALA A 10 -39.54 -0.91 -19.29
C ALA A 10 -40.47 -2.10 -19.56
N VAL A 11 -41.27 -2.04 -20.64
CA VAL A 11 -42.14 -3.14 -21.07
C VAL A 11 -41.31 -4.37 -21.41
N TRP A 12 -40.20 -4.21 -22.12
CA TRP A 12 -39.31 -5.31 -22.48
C TRP A 12 -38.76 -6.01 -21.24
N LYS A 13 -38.24 -5.26 -20.26
CA LYS A 13 -37.76 -5.83 -18.99
C LYS A 13 -38.82 -6.61 -18.21
N LEU A 14 -40.11 -6.26 -18.37
CA LEU A 14 -41.22 -6.95 -17.71
C LEU A 14 -41.71 -8.20 -18.47
N GLU A 15 -41.70 -8.15 -19.82
CA GLU A 15 -42.36 -9.15 -20.66
C GLU A 15 -41.41 -10.11 -21.38
N ALA A 16 -40.13 -9.77 -21.53
CA ALA A 16 -39.14 -10.55 -22.29
C ALA A 16 -39.08 -12.02 -21.85
N ALA A 17 -39.00 -12.26 -20.54
CA ALA A 17 -38.95 -13.60 -19.96
C ALA A 17 -40.12 -14.48 -20.40
N LYS A 18 -41.34 -13.93 -20.37
CA LYS A 18 -42.57 -14.64 -20.76
C LYS A 18 -42.60 -14.92 -22.25
N ILE A 19 -42.26 -13.92 -23.07
CA ILE A 19 -42.24 -14.04 -24.53
C ILE A 19 -41.20 -15.08 -24.96
N ILE A 20 -39.96 -14.95 -24.48
CA ILE A 20 -38.86 -15.86 -24.82
C ILE A 20 -39.15 -17.27 -24.30
N GLY A 21 -39.70 -17.42 -23.10
CA GLY A 21 -40.09 -18.72 -22.55
C GLY A 21 -41.13 -19.42 -23.44
N GLY A 22 -42.21 -18.71 -23.80
CA GLY A 22 -43.26 -19.23 -24.68
C GLY A 22 -42.75 -19.59 -26.07
N LEU A 23 -41.84 -18.78 -26.64
CA LEU A 23 -41.20 -19.08 -27.91
C LEU A 23 -40.22 -20.26 -27.83
N THR A 24 -39.44 -20.37 -26.75
CA THR A 24 -38.52 -21.50 -26.53
C THR A 24 -39.28 -22.83 -26.48
N ARG A 25 -40.51 -22.83 -25.97
CA ARG A 25 -41.39 -23.99 -26.06
C ARG A 25 -41.80 -24.30 -27.50
N LEU A 26 -42.08 -23.30 -28.31
CA LEU A 26 -42.57 -23.44 -29.68
C LEU A 26 -41.47 -23.86 -30.67
N VAL A 27 -40.28 -23.24 -30.61
CA VAL A 27 -39.18 -23.49 -31.56
C VAL A 27 -38.13 -24.45 -31.02
N HIS A 28 -38.25 -24.84 -29.75
CA HIS A 28 -37.33 -25.75 -29.04
C HIS A 28 -35.87 -25.29 -28.89
N ASP A 29 -35.50 -24.12 -29.41
CA ASP A 29 -34.19 -23.50 -29.33
C ASP A 29 -34.29 -22.13 -28.63
N VAL A 30 -33.47 -21.91 -27.59
CA VAL A 30 -33.49 -20.68 -26.79
C VAL A 30 -32.85 -19.48 -27.51
N GLY A 31 -31.84 -19.73 -28.35
CA GLY A 31 -31.19 -18.70 -29.15
C GLY A 31 -32.13 -18.16 -30.21
N LEU A 32 -32.77 -19.06 -30.96
CA LEU A 32 -33.77 -18.71 -31.96
C LEU A 32 -35.00 -18.03 -31.33
N ALA A 33 -35.43 -18.48 -30.15
CA ALA A 33 -36.52 -17.85 -29.42
C ALA A 33 -36.19 -16.40 -29.02
N GLU A 34 -34.97 -16.11 -28.56
CA GLU A 34 -34.56 -14.72 -28.27
C GLU A 34 -34.53 -13.88 -29.55
N GLU A 35 -33.97 -14.38 -30.65
CA GLU A 35 -33.90 -13.64 -31.92
C GLU A 35 -35.29 -13.23 -32.42
N LEU A 36 -36.25 -14.17 -32.41
CA LEU A 36 -37.64 -13.89 -32.78
C LEU A 36 -38.34 -12.91 -31.84
N ALA A 37 -37.98 -12.92 -30.56
CA ALA A 37 -38.49 -11.95 -29.59
C ALA A 37 -37.88 -10.55 -29.81
N GLN A 38 -36.58 -10.48 -30.18
CA GLN A 38 -35.91 -9.22 -30.54
C GLN A 38 -36.48 -8.63 -31.83
N ASP A 39 -36.83 -9.45 -32.83
CA ASP A 39 -37.54 -8.97 -34.03
C ASP A 39 -38.88 -8.28 -33.69
N ALA A 40 -39.59 -8.78 -32.67
CA ALA A 40 -40.81 -8.14 -32.19
C ALA A 40 -40.53 -6.82 -31.45
N LEU A 41 -39.42 -6.74 -30.71
CA LEU A 41 -38.96 -5.50 -30.09
C LEU A 41 -38.58 -4.45 -31.14
N VAL A 42 -37.87 -4.84 -32.19
CA VAL A 42 -37.54 -3.95 -33.32
C VAL A 42 -38.81 -3.41 -33.97
N ALA A 43 -39.81 -4.27 -34.20
CA ALA A 43 -41.10 -3.82 -34.73
C ALA A 43 -41.80 -2.80 -33.81
N ALA A 44 -41.70 -2.96 -32.48
CA ALA A 44 -42.22 -1.97 -31.53
C ALA A 44 -41.45 -0.64 -31.61
N LEU A 45 -40.12 -0.69 -31.71
CA LEU A 45 -39.26 0.49 -31.84
C LEU A 45 -39.53 1.27 -33.14
N GLU A 46 -39.90 0.58 -34.22
CA GLU A 46 -40.27 1.22 -35.48
C GLU A 46 -41.71 1.80 -35.42
N GLN A 47 -42.67 1.05 -34.89
CA GLN A 47 -44.09 1.37 -35.02
C GLN A 47 -44.64 2.29 -33.92
N TRP A 48 -44.25 2.10 -32.66
CA TRP A 48 -44.86 2.81 -31.53
C TRP A 48 -44.53 4.31 -31.46
N PRO A 49 -43.33 4.79 -31.89
CA PRO A 49 -43.06 6.23 -31.91
C PRO A 49 -44.01 7.03 -32.80
N GLU A 50 -44.52 6.42 -33.88
CA GLU A 50 -45.43 7.07 -34.83
C GLU A 50 -46.90 6.81 -34.47
N SER A 51 -47.26 5.58 -34.11
CA SER A 51 -48.65 5.16 -33.90
C SER A 51 -49.13 5.23 -32.44
N GLY A 52 -48.23 5.53 -31.50
CA GLY A 52 -48.49 5.45 -30.07
C GLY A 52 -48.28 4.05 -29.50
N VAL A 53 -48.14 3.97 -28.18
CA VAL A 53 -47.97 2.70 -27.46
C VAL A 53 -49.34 2.02 -27.29
N PRO A 54 -49.51 0.73 -27.65
CA PRO A 54 -50.77 0.01 -27.48
C PRO A 54 -51.22 -0.06 -26.02
N ASP A 55 -52.54 -0.18 -25.77
CA ASP A 55 -53.10 -0.33 -24.41
C ASP A 55 -52.57 -1.55 -23.65
N ASN A 56 -52.24 -2.63 -24.38
CA ASN A 56 -51.56 -3.80 -23.84
C ASN A 56 -50.27 -4.09 -24.63
N PRO A 57 -49.15 -3.43 -24.27
CA PRO A 57 -47.87 -3.57 -24.95
C PRO A 57 -47.33 -5.02 -24.95
N GLY A 58 -47.49 -5.73 -23.83
CA GLY A 58 -47.00 -7.10 -23.67
C GLY A 58 -47.74 -8.10 -24.56
N ALA A 59 -49.06 -8.00 -24.65
CA ALA A 59 -49.85 -8.82 -25.56
C ALA A 59 -49.51 -8.54 -27.03
N TRP A 60 -49.26 -7.27 -27.38
CA TRP A 60 -48.85 -6.89 -28.72
C TRP A 60 -47.50 -7.52 -29.10
N LEU A 61 -46.47 -7.38 -28.25
CA LEU A 61 -45.15 -7.96 -28.46
C LEU A 61 -45.23 -9.49 -28.60
N THR A 62 -45.99 -10.13 -27.71
CA THR A 62 -46.23 -11.59 -27.76
C THR A 62 -46.85 -12.00 -29.10
N ALA A 63 -47.86 -11.27 -29.58
CA ALA A 63 -48.53 -11.58 -30.83
C ALA A 63 -47.60 -11.45 -32.04
N VAL A 64 -46.79 -10.39 -32.08
CA VAL A 64 -45.80 -10.18 -33.16
C VAL A 64 -44.74 -11.27 -33.13
N ALA A 65 -44.15 -11.55 -31.97
CA ALA A 65 -43.11 -12.56 -31.82
C ALA A 65 -43.62 -13.97 -32.20
N LYS A 66 -44.87 -14.30 -31.84
CA LYS A 66 -45.51 -15.55 -32.23
C LYS A 66 -45.73 -15.67 -33.74
N ARG A 67 -46.17 -14.60 -34.41
CA ARG A 67 -46.31 -14.60 -35.88
C ARG A 67 -44.98 -14.88 -36.55
N ARG A 68 -43.91 -14.20 -36.11
CA ARG A 68 -42.53 -14.42 -36.60
C ARG A 68 -42.08 -15.87 -36.41
N ALA A 69 -42.35 -16.46 -35.25
CA ALA A 69 -42.01 -17.85 -34.97
C ALA A 69 -42.77 -18.85 -35.85
N VAL A 70 -44.08 -18.64 -36.05
CA VAL A 70 -44.88 -19.47 -36.96
C VAL A 70 -44.37 -19.36 -38.40
N ASP A 71 -44.04 -18.15 -38.86
CA ASP A 71 -43.50 -17.93 -40.21
C ASP A 71 -42.11 -18.55 -40.37
N HIS A 72 -41.28 -18.55 -39.33
CA HIS A 72 -40.01 -19.27 -39.32
C HIS A 72 -40.23 -20.79 -39.45
N ILE A 73 -41.10 -21.38 -38.61
CA ILE A 73 -41.42 -22.82 -38.65
C ILE A 73 -42.00 -23.21 -40.02
N ARG A 74 -42.88 -22.39 -40.59
CA ARG A 74 -43.43 -22.62 -41.93
C ARG A 74 -42.34 -22.66 -43.00
N ARG A 75 -41.40 -21.71 -42.96
CA ARG A 75 -40.26 -21.67 -43.90
C ARG A 75 -39.32 -22.86 -43.73
N ALA A 76 -39.01 -23.25 -42.49
CA ALA A 76 -38.18 -24.42 -42.19
C ALA A 76 -38.85 -25.72 -42.67
N LYS A 77 -40.15 -25.91 -42.43
CA LYS A 77 -40.92 -27.06 -42.93
C LYS A 77 -41.01 -27.08 -44.47
N LEU A 78 -41.18 -25.92 -45.11
CA LEU A 78 -41.15 -25.81 -46.57
C LEU A 78 -39.78 -26.25 -47.15
N ALA A 79 -38.71 -26.06 -46.39
CA ALA A 79 -37.36 -26.50 -46.73
C ALA A 79 -37.08 -27.98 -46.40
N GLU A 80 -37.73 -28.56 -45.37
CA GLU A 80 -37.47 -29.92 -44.89
C GLU A 80 -38.32 -31.04 -45.54
N SER A 81 -39.54 -30.78 -46.04
CA SER A 81 -40.34 -31.79 -46.78
C SER A 81 -41.67 -31.18 -47.26
N LYS A 82 -42.15 -31.34 -48.50
CA LYS A 82 -42.66 -32.61 -49.04
C LYS A 82 -43.18 -33.60 -47.97
N GLN A 83 -43.88 -33.14 -46.91
CA GLN A 83 -44.98 -33.86 -46.22
C GLN A 83 -45.55 -33.03 -45.03
N ALA A 84 -46.83 -32.66 -45.19
CA ALA A 84 -47.91 -32.52 -44.20
C ALA A 84 -47.83 -31.63 -42.92
N GLU A 85 -48.81 -30.72 -42.91
CA GLU A 85 -49.43 -29.92 -41.86
C GLU A 85 -49.58 -30.53 -40.45
N LEU A 86 -49.30 -29.68 -39.44
CA LEU A 86 -50.27 -29.11 -38.47
C LEU A 86 -49.48 -28.54 -37.27
N VAL A 87 -49.68 -27.25 -36.95
CA VAL A 87 -49.48 -26.72 -35.60
C VAL A 87 -50.72 -25.89 -35.26
N LYS A 88 -51.66 -26.51 -34.56
CA LYS A 88 -52.60 -25.82 -33.68
C LYS A 88 -52.11 -26.07 -32.26
N ASP A 89 -51.63 -25.03 -31.57
CA ASP A 89 -52.30 -24.59 -30.35
C ASP A 89 -51.83 -23.20 -29.88
N SER A 90 -52.72 -22.56 -29.14
CA SER A 90 -52.71 -21.25 -28.52
C SER A 90 -51.56 -21.01 -27.53
N ALA A 91 -50.33 -20.74 -28.01
CA ALA A 91 -49.28 -20.20 -27.13
C ALA A 91 -49.60 -18.75 -26.74
N GLN A 92 -50.31 -18.55 -25.63
CA GLN A 92 -50.01 -17.46 -24.70
C GLN A 92 -48.89 -17.96 -23.76
N PRO A 93 -47.96 -17.09 -23.31
CA PRO A 93 -46.99 -17.47 -22.28
C PRO A 93 -47.73 -17.99 -21.04
N GLN A 94 -47.45 -19.22 -20.62
CA GLN A 94 -47.90 -19.72 -19.33
C GLN A 94 -46.82 -19.45 -18.27
N GLU A 95 -47.20 -19.34 -17.00
CA GLU A 95 -46.25 -19.14 -15.90
C GLU A 95 -45.15 -20.25 -15.89
N ASP A 96 -45.52 -21.48 -16.25
CA ASP A 96 -44.61 -22.61 -16.42
C ASP A 96 -43.52 -22.39 -17.48
N ASP A 97 -43.77 -21.58 -18.52
CA ASP A 97 -42.79 -21.31 -19.58
C ASP A 97 -41.60 -20.50 -19.03
N VAL A 98 -41.85 -19.60 -18.06
CA VAL A 98 -40.79 -18.83 -17.39
C VAL A 98 -39.96 -19.72 -16.49
N LEU A 99 -40.60 -20.60 -15.71
CA LEU A 99 -39.90 -21.57 -14.86
C LEU A 99 -38.99 -22.48 -15.70
N ARG A 100 -39.50 -22.95 -16.84
CA ARG A 100 -38.71 -23.74 -17.79
C ARG A 100 -37.52 -22.96 -18.34
N LEU A 101 -37.71 -21.67 -18.66
CA LEU A 101 -36.61 -20.82 -19.11
C LEU A 101 -35.55 -20.64 -18.00
N MET A 102 -35.94 -20.49 -16.73
CA MET A 102 -35.00 -20.47 -15.60
C MET A 102 -34.14 -21.73 -15.58
N PHE A 103 -34.73 -22.92 -15.65
CA PHE A 103 -33.97 -24.17 -15.67
C PHE A 103 -33.02 -24.26 -16.87
N ILE A 104 -33.44 -23.82 -18.06
CA ILE A 104 -32.57 -23.80 -19.25
C ILE A 104 -31.37 -22.86 -19.05
N THR A 105 -31.62 -21.64 -18.57
CA THR A 105 -30.54 -20.65 -18.39
C THR A 105 -29.58 -20.98 -17.24
N CYS A 106 -30.04 -21.79 -16.28
CA CYS A 106 -29.28 -22.23 -15.12
C CYS A 106 -28.72 -23.65 -15.27
N ASP A 107 -28.71 -24.21 -16.48
CA ASP A 107 -28.22 -25.57 -16.72
C ASP A 107 -26.74 -25.70 -16.28
N PRO A 108 -26.39 -26.67 -15.42
CA PRO A 108 -25.02 -26.88 -14.94
C PRO A 108 -23.99 -27.14 -16.03
N ILE A 109 -24.41 -27.50 -17.25
CA ILE A 109 -23.52 -27.61 -18.41
C ILE A 109 -22.79 -26.30 -18.72
N LEU A 110 -23.41 -25.18 -18.38
CA LEU A 110 -22.85 -23.85 -18.58
C LEU A 110 -21.99 -23.46 -17.36
N PRO A 111 -20.83 -22.83 -17.57
CA PRO A 111 -20.07 -22.21 -16.49
C PRO A 111 -20.90 -21.19 -15.70
N ALA A 112 -20.65 -21.03 -14.40
CA ALA A 112 -21.46 -20.18 -13.51
C ALA A 112 -21.64 -18.73 -13.99
N ARG A 113 -20.57 -18.13 -14.53
CA ARG A 113 -20.63 -16.76 -15.10
C ARG A 113 -21.49 -16.68 -16.35
N ASP A 114 -21.51 -17.75 -17.14
CA ASP A 114 -22.28 -17.80 -18.39
C ASP A 114 -23.77 -18.03 -18.07
N ARG A 115 -24.08 -18.87 -17.05
CA ARG A 115 -25.44 -18.99 -16.48
C ARG A 115 -25.96 -17.64 -16.00
N ALA A 116 -25.17 -16.91 -15.21
CA ALA A 116 -25.58 -15.60 -14.70
C ALA A 116 -25.81 -14.57 -15.81
N ALA A 117 -24.88 -14.48 -16.78
CA ALA A 117 -25.02 -13.58 -17.92
C ALA A 117 -26.24 -13.92 -18.79
N LEU A 118 -26.45 -15.20 -19.10
CA LEU A 118 -27.59 -15.66 -19.89
C LEU A 118 -28.93 -15.44 -19.15
N THR A 119 -28.97 -15.69 -17.84
CA THR A 119 -30.13 -15.43 -16.97
C THR A 119 -30.48 -13.94 -16.97
N LEU A 120 -29.50 -13.06 -16.73
CA LEU A 120 -29.72 -11.61 -16.76
C LEU A 120 -30.17 -11.10 -18.14
N ARG A 121 -29.67 -11.71 -19.22
CA ARG A 121 -30.08 -11.37 -20.57
C ARG A 121 -31.51 -11.79 -20.88
N LEU A 122 -31.83 -13.07 -20.68
CA LEU A 122 -33.10 -13.66 -21.13
C LEU A 122 -34.25 -13.43 -20.15
N LEU A 123 -33.97 -13.53 -18.84
CA LEU A 123 -34.99 -13.36 -17.80
C LEU A 123 -35.01 -11.93 -17.29
N GLY A 124 -33.84 -11.31 -17.14
CA GLY A 124 -33.69 -9.92 -16.68
C GLY A 124 -33.96 -8.87 -17.77
N GLY A 125 -33.86 -9.22 -19.04
CA GLY A 125 -34.02 -8.28 -20.15
C GLY A 125 -32.90 -7.23 -20.22
N LEU A 126 -31.76 -7.47 -19.56
CA LEU A 126 -30.62 -6.55 -19.59
C LEU A 126 -29.93 -6.59 -20.96
N SER A 127 -29.42 -5.44 -21.40
CA SER A 127 -28.54 -5.35 -22.57
C SER A 127 -27.13 -5.90 -22.27
N PRO A 128 -26.38 -6.34 -23.30
CA PRO A 128 -24.97 -6.72 -23.13
C PRO A 128 -24.13 -5.62 -22.47
N ALA A 129 -24.39 -4.35 -22.78
CA ALA A 129 -23.73 -3.20 -22.15
C ALA A 129 -24.04 -3.06 -20.65
N GLU A 130 -25.30 -3.26 -20.24
CA GLU A 130 -25.69 -3.25 -18.83
C GLU A 130 -25.02 -4.40 -18.07
N ILE A 131 -25.00 -5.60 -18.65
CA ILE A 131 -24.35 -6.79 -18.05
C ILE A 131 -22.83 -6.59 -17.97
N ALA A 132 -22.19 -6.05 -19.02
CA ALA A 132 -20.75 -5.80 -19.04
C ALA A 132 -20.32 -4.83 -17.95
N ARG A 133 -21.06 -3.73 -17.78
CA ARG A 133 -20.89 -2.79 -16.66
C ARG A 133 -21.09 -3.48 -15.32
N ALA A 134 -22.08 -4.35 -15.22
CA ALA A 134 -22.42 -5.07 -14.01
C ALA A 134 -21.43 -6.18 -13.64
N PHE A 135 -20.55 -6.63 -14.54
CA PHE A 135 -19.47 -7.60 -14.27
C PHE A 135 -18.05 -7.02 -14.46
N LEU A 136 -17.94 -5.70 -14.71
CA LEU A 136 -16.68 -5.01 -15.02
C LEU A 136 -15.84 -5.70 -16.09
N THR A 137 -16.50 -6.02 -17.20
CA THR A 137 -15.89 -6.63 -18.38
C THR A 137 -16.33 -5.86 -19.63
N THR A 138 -15.92 -6.32 -20.81
CA THR A 138 -16.29 -5.66 -22.07
C THR A 138 -17.63 -6.15 -22.58
N GLU A 139 -18.34 -5.30 -23.31
CA GLU A 139 -19.59 -5.68 -23.99
C GLU A 139 -19.36 -6.83 -25.00
N LEU A 140 -18.18 -6.85 -25.63
CA LEU A 140 -17.78 -7.92 -26.54
C LEU A 140 -17.65 -9.27 -25.81
N ASP A 141 -17.01 -9.29 -24.64
CA ASP A 141 -16.86 -10.51 -23.84
C ASP A 141 -18.22 -11.08 -23.42
N ILE A 142 -19.14 -10.22 -22.98
CA ILE A 142 -20.51 -10.64 -22.63
C ILE A 142 -21.26 -11.16 -23.85
N THR A 143 -21.19 -10.47 -24.98
CA THR A 143 -21.84 -10.91 -26.22
C THR A 143 -21.34 -12.27 -26.65
N HIS A 144 -20.01 -12.48 -26.62
CA HIS A 144 -19.39 -13.76 -26.91
C HIS A 144 -19.86 -14.86 -25.94
N ARG A 145 -19.81 -14.60 -24.62
CA ARG A 145 -20.29 -15.55 -23.59
C ARG A 145 -21.73 -15.99 -23.82
N ILE A 146 -22.64 -15.03 -24.04
CA ILE A 146 -24.06 -15.32 -24.28
C ILE A 146 -24.23 -16.15 -25.57
N ALA A 147 -23.53 -15.79 -26.65
CA ALA A 147 -23.59 -16.54 -27.90
C ALA A 147 -23.06 -17.98 -27.74
N THR A 148 -21.94 -18.16 -27.05
CA THR A 148 -21.39 -19.49 -26.73
C THR A 148 -22.37 -20.29 -25.89
N ALA A 149 -22.93 -19.71 -24.82
CA ALA A 149 -23.87 -20.39 -23.94
C ALA A 149 -25.11 -20.88 -24.68
N LYS A 150 -25.70 -20.05 -25.56
CA LYS A 150 -26.83 -20.46 -26.40
C LYS A 150 -26.48 -21.62 -27.33
N ARG A 151 -25.31 -21.56 -27.97
CA ARG A 151 -24.85 -22.62 -28.87
C ARG A 151 -24.68 -23.95 -28.12
N THR A 152 -24.05 -23.92 -26.94
CA THR A 152 -23.89 -25.09 -26.07
C THR A 152 -25.25 -25.68 -25.68
N LEU A 153 -26.24 -24.85 -25.36
CA LEU A 153 -27.60 -25.29 -25.04
C LEU A 153 -28.37 -25.85 -26.24
N ALA A 154 -28.09 -25.36 -27.46
CA ALA A 154 -28.72 -25.86 -28.68
C ALA A 154 -28.16 -27.23 -29.11
N GLU A 155 -26.85 -27.45 -28.91
CA GLU A 155 -26.15 -28.69 -29.26
C GLU A 155 -26.43 -29.85 -28.28
N HIS A 156 -26.79 -29.55 -27.02
CA HIS A 156 -27.08 -30.57 -26.02
C HIS A 156 -28.56 -30.96 -25.98
N GLU A 157 -28.86 -32.22 -26.32
CA GLU A 157 -30.19 -32.80 -26.14
C GLU A 157 -30.53 -32.96 -24.63
N ARG A 158 -31.32 -31.99 -24.16
CA ARG A 158 -32.10 -31.92 -22.92
C ARG A 158 -32.27 -33.23 -22.12
N SER A 159 -31.46 -33.41 -21.07
CA SER A 159 -31.96 -34.05 -19.84
C SER A 159 -32.69 -32.99 -19.02
N ARG A 160 -34.02 -32.98 -19.09
CA ARG A 160 -34.92 -31.93 -18.54
C ARG A 160 -35.15 -32.06 -17.03
N THR A 161 -34.15 -32.35 -16.22
CA THR A 161 -34.38 -32.39 -14.77
C THR A 161 -34.42 -30.95 -14.24
N ALA A 162 -35.59 -30.54 -13.75
CA ALA A 162 -35.75 -29.33 -12.96
C ALA A 162 -34.75 -29.35 -11.80
N ASP A 163 -33.80 -28.41 -11.81
CA ASP A 163 -32.77 -28.28 -10.79
C ASP A 163 -32.94 -26.92 -10.10
N ILE A 164 -33.83 -26.91 -9.10
CA ILE A 164 -34.07 -25.74 -8.26
C ILE A 164 -32.77 -25.27 -7.57
N PRO A 165 -31.94 -26.14 -6.97
CA PRO A 165 -30.65 -25.75 -6.42
C PRO A 165 -29.76 -24.95 -7.38
N ALA A 166 -29.66 -25.35 -8.64
CA ALA A 166 -28.88 -24.60 -9.64
C ALA A 166 -29.46 -23.20 -9.91
N VAL A 167 -30.78 -23.06 -9.98
CA VAL A 167 -31.43 -21.75 -10.14
C VAL A 167 -31.18 -20.86 -8.92
N LEU A 168 -31.30 -21.41 -7.71
CA LEU A 168 -31.03 -20.67 -6.47
C LEU A 168 -29.58 -20.18 -6.40
N GLU A 169 -28.61 -21.03 -6.79
CA GLU A 169 -27.19 -20.67 -6.87
C GLU A 169 -26.97 -19.49 -7.81
N VAL A 170 -27.54 -19.52 -9.02
CA VAL A 170 -27.39 -18.44 -10.00
C VAL A 170 -28.02 -17.13 -9.51
N ILE A 171 -29.23 -17.19 -8.95
CA ILE A 171 -29.89 -15.99 -8.39
C ILE A 171 -29.05 -15.40 -7.25
N TYR A 172 -28.55 -16.24 -6.35
CA TYR A 172 -27.73 -15.76 -5.23
C TYR A 172 -26.37 -15.24 -5.68
N LEU A 173 -25.77 -15.83 -6.71
CA LEU A 173 -24.53 -15.33 -7.33
C LEU A 173 -24.74 -13.91 -7.87
N ILE A 174 -25.81 -13.68 -8.61
CA ILE A 174 -26.18 -12.35 -9.12
C ILE A 174 -26.38 -11.38 -7.96
N PHE A 175 -27.09 -11.80 -6.91
CA PHE A 175 -27.31 -10.97 -5.73
C PHE A 175 -25.99 -10.59 -5.04
N ASN A 176 -25.09 -11.55 -4.81
CA ASN A 176 -23.82 -11.33 -4.14
C ASN A 176 -22.91 -10.37 -4.91
N GLU A 177 -22.82 -10.53 -6.24
CA GLU A 177 -22.06 -9.61 -7.10
C GLU A 177 -22.64 -8.18 -7.05
N GLY A 178 -23.95 -8.05 -6.84
CA GLY A 178 -24.59 -6.76 -6.59
C GLY A 178 -24.34 -6.21 -5.18
N TYR A 179 -24.37 -7.07 -4.16
CA TYR A 179 -24.41 -6.69 -2.75
C TYR A 179 -23.03 -6.39 -2.15
N SER A 180 -22.00 -7.04 -2.67
CA SER A 180 -20.58 -6.79 -2.40
C SER A 180 -19.82 -6.94 -3.71
N ALA A 181 -19.57 -5.84 -4.40
CA ALA A 181 -18.94 -5.87 -5.72
C ALA A 181 -17.52 -6.44 -5.64
N THR A 182 -17.24 -7.51 -6.39
CA THR A 182 -15.95 -8.22 -6.36
C THR A 182 -14.76 -7.33 -6.80
N SER A 183 -15.04 -6.30 -7.59
CA SER A 183 -14.04 -5.36 -8.11
C SER A 183 -14.66 -4.00 -8.44
N GLY A 184 -13.81 -3.02 -8.71
CA GLY A 184 -14.20 -1.65 -9.11
C GLY A 184 -14.16 -0.64 -7.98
N ASP A 185 -14.70 0.55 -8.28
CA ASP A 185 -14.66 1.70 -7.37
C ASP A 185 -15.82 1.70 -6.37
N ASP A 186 -17.00 1.21 -6.79
CA ASP A 186 -18.20 1.14 -5.95
C ASP A 186 -18.23 -0.12 -5.07
N LEU A 187 -18.71 0.03 -3.83
CA LEU A 187 -18.90 -1.10 -2.90
C LEU A 187 -20.05 -2.04 -3.34
N MET A 188 -21.07 -1.50 -3.99
CA MET A 188 -22.30 -2.21 -4.36
C MET A 188 -22.75 -1.83 -5.77
N ARG A 189 -23.50 -2.73 -6.42
CA ARG A 189 -24.21 -2.51 -7.69
C ARG A 189 -25.70 -2.76 -7.46
N PRO A 190 -26.47 -1.78 -6.93
CA PRO A 190 -27.85 -1.97 -6.51
C PRO A 190 -28.77 -2.54 -7.60
N GLY A 191 -28.50 -2.22 -8.87
CA GLY A 191 -29.25 -2.76 -10.02
C GLY A 191 -29.25 -4.28 -10.08
N LEU A 192 -28.11 -4.93 -9.80
CA LEU A 192 -28.03 -6.40 -9.76
C LEU A 192 -28.80 -6.99 -8.57
N CYS A 193 -28.74 -6.36 -7.40
CA CYS A 193 -29.51 -6.80 -6.24
C CYS A 193 -31.02 -6.74 -6.52
N LEU A 194 -31.50 -5.65 -7.13
CA LEU A 194 -32.90 -5.48 -7.49
C LEU A 194 -33.34 -6.54 -8.50
N GLU A 195 -32.49 -6.84 -9.48
CA GLU A 195 -32.77 -7.87 -10.48
C GLU A 195 -32.81 -9.27 -9.86
N ALA A 196 -31.85 -9.64 -9.01
CA ALA A 196 -31.87 -10.90 -8.29
C ALA A 196 -33.09 -11.04 -7.36
N LEU A 197 -33.50 -9.96 -6.68
CA LEU A 197 -34.74 -9.94 -5.88
C LEU A 197 -35.98 -10.17 -6.75
N ARG A 198 -36.02 -9.55 -7.94
CA ARG A 198 -37.13 -9.75 -8.90
C ARG A 198 -37.20 -11.21 -9.36
N LEU A 199 -36.06 -11.79 -9.73
CA LEU A 199 -35.96 -13.20 -10.15
C LEU A 199 -36.33 -14.16 -9.00
N GLY A 200 -35.84 -13.92 -7.79
CA GLY A 200 -36.18 -14.73 -6.61
C GLY A 200 -37.66 -14.69 -6.26
N ARG A 201 -38.30 -13.52 -6.29
CA ARG A 201 -39.75 -13.38 -6.07
C ARG A 201 -40.56 -14.07 -7.16
N MET A 202 -40.11 -14.00 -8.41
CA MET A 202 -40.72 -14.71 -9.53
C MET A 202 -40.64 -16.22 -9.33
N LEU A 203 -39.47 -16.75 -8.94
CA LEU A 203 -39.32 -18.17 -8.61
C LEU A 203 -40.21 -18.58 -7.43
N ALA A 204 -40.29 -17.78 -6.37
CA ALA A 204 -41.16 -18.06 -5.21
C ALA A 204 -42.65 -18.10 -5.55
N ALA A 205 -43.09 -17.36 -6.59
CA ALA A 205 -44.45 -17.44 -7.10
C ALA A 205 -44.68 -18.72 -7.92
N LEU A 206 -43.69 -19.13 -8.71
CA LEU A 206 -43.75 -20.31 -9.59
C LEU A 206 -43.67 -21.64 -8.83
N VAL A 207 -42.87 -21.70 -7.75
CA VAL A 207 -42.68 -22.91 -6.93
C VAL A 207 -42.98 -22.61 -5.44
N PRO A 208 -44.24 -22.32 -5.10
CA PRO A 208 -44.60 -21.79 -3.78
C PRO A 208 -44.41 -22.79 -2.63
N ARG A 209 -44.24 -24.09 -2.92
CA ARG A 209 -44.07 -25.16 -1.93
C ARG A 209 -42.60 -25.50 -1.63
N GLU A 210 -41.65 -24.75 -2.18
CA GLU A 210 -40.22 -25.00 -2.00
C GLU A 210 -39.64 -24.10 -0.91
N ALA A 211 -39.29 -24.67 0.24
CA ALA A 211 -38.82 -23.91 1.40
C ALA A 211 -37.53 -23.12 1.12
N GLU A 212 -36.57 -23.71 0.39
CA GLU A 212 -35.29 -23.05 0.06
C GLU A 212 -35.45 -21.84 -0.85
N VAL A 213 -36.48 -21.80 -1.70
CA VAL A 213 -36.79 -20.64 -2.54
C VAL A 213 -37.22 -19.47 -1.67
N HIS A 214 -38.12 -19.70 -0.72
CA HIS A 214 -38.52 -18.67 0.25
C HIS A 214 -37.38 -18.30 1.20
N GLY A 215 -36.52 -19.25 1.57
CA GLY A 215 -35.28 -19.00 2.31
C GLY A 215 -34.36 -18.03 1.58
N LEU A 216 -34.07 -18.27 0.29
CA LEU A 216 -33.23 -17.38 -0.50
C LEU A 216 -33.85 -15.98 -0.65
N VAL A 217 -35.15 -15.90 -0.91
CA VAL A 217 -35.85 -14.60 -0.95
C VAL A 217 -35.74 -13.88 0.39
N ALA A 218 -35.99 -14.57 1.50
CA ALA A 218 -35.87 -13.99 2.84
C ALA A 218 -34.46 -13.42 3.10
N LEU A 219 -33.43 -14.19 2.76
CA LEU A 219 -32.03 -13.79 2.87
C LEU A 219 -31.76 -12.52 2.07
N MET A 220 -32.10 -12.50 0.78
CA MET A 220 -31.83 -11.37 -0.11
C MET A 220 -32.60 -10.11 0.32
N GLU A 221 -33.87 -10.23 0.72
CA GLU A 221 -34.70 -9.11 1.18
C GLU A 221 -34.10 -8.46 2.43
N ILE A 222 -33.71 -9.28 3.41
CA ILE A 222 -33.11 -8.78 4.66
C ILE A 222 -31.74 -8.17 4.40
N GLN A 223 -30.92 -8.79 3.55
CA GLN A 223 -29.62 -8.21 3.19
C GLN A 223 -29.80 -6.87 2.47
N ALA A 224 -30.69 -6.81 1.47
CA ALA A 224 -30.98 -5.62 0.69
C ALA A 224 -31.57 -4.48 1.54
N SER A 225 -32.30 -4.79 2.61
CA SER A 225 -32.83 -3.77 3.53
C SER A 225 -31.76 -2.83 4.09
N ARG A 226 -30.50 -3.30 4.15
CA ARG A 226 -29.38 -2.56 4.74
C ARG A 226 -28.64 -1.69 3.73
N GLN A 227 -29.00 -1.71 2.44
CA GLN A 227 -28.23 -1.05 1.37
C GLN A 227 -27.91 0.41 1.70
N ALA A 228 -28.89 1.18 2.18
CA ALA A 228 -28.70 2.58 2.52
C ALA A 228 -27.72 2.79 3.70
N ALA A 229 -27.57 1.83 4.61
CA ALA A 229 -26.72 1.93 5.79
C ALA A 229 -25.28 1.44 5.55
N ARG A 230 -25.00 0.75 4.44
CA ARG A 230 -23.70 0.11 4.17
C ARG A 230 -22.59 1.07 3.77
N THR A 231 -22.93 2.26 3.31
CA THR A 231 -21.99 3.29 2.89
C THR A 231 -22.15 4.55 3.72
N GLY A 232 -21.02 5.11 4.14
CA GLY A 232 -20.96 6.41 4.80
C GLY A 232 -21.03 7.58 3.80
N PRO A 233 -21.04 8.83 4.30
CA PRO A 233 -21.19 10.03 3.46
C PRO A 233 -20.12 10.19 2.37
N SER A 234 -18.94 9.58 2.54
CA SER A 234 -17.84 9.64 1.58
C SER A 234 -17.73 8.36 0.73
N GLY A 235 -18.75 7.49 0.76
CA GLY A 235 -18.79 6.22 0.05
C GLY A 235 -18.01 5.09 0.74
N GLU A 236 -17.51 5.32 1.95
CA GLU A 236 -16.76 4.32 2.71
C GLU A 236 -17.65 3.16 3.21
N PRO A 237 -17.14 1.92 3.24
CA PRO A 237 -17.84 0.80 3.86
C PRO A 237 -18.10 1.02 5.35
N VAL A 238 -19.31 0.69 5.81
CA VAL A 238 -19.72 0.71 7.23
C VAL A 238 -19.95 -0.73 7.73
N LEU A 239 -19.27 -1.13 8.80
CA LEU A 239 -19.39 -2.48 9.34
C LEU A 239 -20.79 -2.74 9.90
N LEU A 240 -21.25 -4.00 9.83
CA LEU A 240 -22.63 -4.36 10.19
C LEU A 240 -23.06 -3.91 11.60
N HIS A 241 -22.14 -3.88 12.57
CA HIS A 241 -22.44 -3.46 13.94
C HIS A 241 -22.37 -1.92 14.14
N GLU A 242 -21.76 -1.21 13.20
CA GLU A 242 -21.67 0.26 13.14
C GLU A 242 -22.78 0.87 12.29
N GLN A 243 -23.50 0.05 11.52
CA GLN A 243 -24.61 0.50 10.67
C GLN A 243 -25.75 1.06 11.51
N ASP A 244 -26.20 2.24 11.12
CA ASP A 244 -27.45 2.83 11.62
C ASP A 244 -28.64 1.99 11.14
N ARG A 245 -29.31 1.33 12.09
CA ARG A 245 -30.45 0.44 11.82
C ARG A 245 -31.73 1.21 11.49
N ASP A 246 -31.81 2.50 11.83
CA ASP A 246 -32.96 3.33 11.46
C ASP A 246 -32.97 3.62 9.95
N ARG A 247 -31.82 3.46 9.28
CA ARG A 247 -31.69 3.54 7.82
C ARG A 247 -31.99 2.22 7.11
N TRP A 248 -32.36 1.16 7.82
CA TRP A 248 -32.73 -0.12 7.20
C TRP A 248 -34.17 -0.03 6.68
N ASP A 249 -34.41 -0.57 5.47
CA ASP A 249 -35.72 -0.53 4.83
C ASP A 249 -36.71 -1.47 5.55
N PRO A 250 -37.74 -0.92 6.25
CA PRO A 250 -38.67 -1.73 7.02
C PRO A 250 -39.59 -2.59 6.13
N LEU A 251 -39.84 -2.18 4.89
CA LEU A 251 -40.65 -2.96 3.95
C LEU A 251 -39.90 -4.22 3.51
N LEU A 252 -38.61 -4.10 3.19
CA LEU A 252 -37.77 -5.25 2.83
C LEU A 252 -37.60 -6.20 4.02
N ILE A 253 -37.40 -5.69 5.24
CA ILE A 253 -37.38 -6.52 6.46
C ILE A 253 -38.69 -7.30 6.62
N ARG A 254 -39.85 -6.63 6.50
CA ARG A 254 -41.16 -7.29 6.62
C ARG A 254 -41.38 -8.36 5.54
N ARG A 255 -40.96 -8.09 4.31
CA ARG A 255 -41.03 -9.08 3.20
C ARG A 255 -40.13 -10.28 3.49
N GLY A 256 -38.91 -10.02 3.96
CA GLY A 256 -37.97 -11.08 4.34
C GLY A 256 -38.51 -11.97 5.47
N PHE A 257 -39.09 -11.39 6.52
CA PHE A 257 -39.75 -12.15 7.57
C PHE A 257 -40.94 -12.94 7.06
N THR A 258 -41.74 -12.37 6.17
CA THR A 258 -42.88 -13.07 5.56
C THR A 258 -42.42 -14.29 4.76
N ALA A 259 -41.37 -14.16 3.96
CA ALA A 259 -40.77 -15.27 3.21
C ALA A 259 -40.20 -16.33 4.16
N MET A 260 -39.49 -15.94 5.23
CA MET A 260 -38.97 -16.89 6.22
C MET A 260 -40.10 -17.67 6.92
N LEU A 261 -41.20 -17.00 7.27
CA LEU A 261 -42.37 -17.66 7.86
C LEU A 261 -42.97 -18.68 6.89
N ARG A 262 -43.08 -18.36 5.60
CA ARG A 262 -43.51 -19.32 4.57
C ARG A 262 -42.59 -20.53 4.49
N ALA A 263 -41.27 -20.32 4.47
CA ALA A 263 -40.30 -21.41 4.45
C ALA A 263 -40.47 -22.35 5.65
N ARG A 264 -40.67 -21.77 6.85
CA ARG A 264 -40.93 -22.52 8.08
C ARG A 264 -42.25 -23.28 8.04
N ASP A 265 -43.32 -22.65 7.55
CA ASP A 265 -44.66 -23.25 7.51
C ASP A 265 -44.77 -24.39 6.49
N ILE A 266 -43.96 -24.36 5.41
CA ILE A 266 -43.77 -25.49 4.47
C ILE A 266 -43.11 -26.67 5.20
N GLY A 267 -42.14 -26.40 6.08
CA GLY A 267 -41.42 -27.41 6.85
C GLY A 267 -40.34 -28.15 6.07
N GLY A 268 -39.86 -29.27 6.62
CA GLY A 268 -38.76 -30.06 6.09
C GLY A 268 -37.39 -29.75 6.71
N THR A 269 -36.37 -30.50 6.32
CA THR A 269 -34.99 -30.26 6.78
C THR A 269 -34.46 -28.96 6.16
N PRO A 270 -34.00 -27.98 6.96
CA PRO A 270 -33.48 -26.72 6.43
C PRO A 270 -32.27 -26.93 5.52
N GLY A 271 -32.30 -26.34 4.33
CA GLY A 271 -31.15 -26.29 3.43
C GLY A 271 -30.27 -25.06 3.68
N PRO A 272 -29.28 -24.81 2.81
CA PRO A 272 -28.30 -23.74 3.01
C PRO A 272 -28.92 -22.34 3.02
N TYR A 273 -29.97 -22.07 2.25
CA TYR A 273 -30.56 -20.74 2.15
C TYR A 273 -31.51 -20.45 3.31
N VAL A 274 -32.30 -21.42 3.78
CA VAL A 274 -33.11 -21.25 4.99
C VAL A 274 -32.23 -20.98 6.22
N LEU A 275 -31.10 -21.69 6.37
CA LEU A 275 -30.17 -21.44 7.48
C LEU A 275 -29.51 -20.05 7.39
N GLN A 276 -29.07 -19.64 6.20
CA GLN A 276 -28.52 -18.29 6.01
C GLN A 276 -29.58 -17.21 6.25
N ALA A 277 -30.82 -17.43 5.82
CA ALA A 277 -31.93 -16.52 6.09
C ALA A 277 -32.20 -16.40 7.59
N ALA A 278 -32.19 -17.51 8.33
CA ALA A 278 -32.34 -17.49 9.79
C ALA A 278 -31.25 -16.63 10.47
N ILE A 279 -29.99 -16.72 10.01
CA ILE A 279 -28.90 -15.86 10.50
C ILE A 279 -29.20 -14.39 10.21
N ALA A 280 -29.65 -14.07 8.99
CA ALA A 280 -30.03 -12.71 8.62
C ALA A 280 -31.21 -12.18 9.46
N VAL A 281 -32.19 -13.05 9.77
CA VAL A 281 -33.33 -12.73 10.64
C VAL A 281 -32.87 -12.36 12.04
N CYS A 282 -31.93 -13.09 12.64
CA CYS A 282 -31.38 -12.74 13.97
C CYS A 282 -30.82 -11.31 14.01
N HIS A 283 -30.11 -10.89 12.95
CA HIS A 283 -29.63 -9.52 12.84
C HIS A 283 -30.76 -8.49 12.70
N ALA A 284 -31.78 -8.80 11.89
CA ALA A 284 -32.90 -7.90 11.61
C ALA A 284 -33.90 -7.77 12.76
N GLN A 285 -34.00 -8.77 13.64
CA GLN A 285 -34.87 -8.72 14.82
C GLN A 285 -34.31 -7.86 15.95
N ALA A 286 -32.98 -7.77 16.05
CA ALA A 286 -32.34 -6.98 17.09
C ALA A 286 -32.55 -5.48 16.82
N LYS A 287 -32.91 -4.71 17.85
CA LYS A 287 -33.09 -3.24 17.73
C LYS A 287 -31.75 -2.52 17.63
N THR A 288 -30.76 -2.94 18.42
CA THR A 288 -29.41 -2.39 18.37
C THR A 288 -28.39 -3.48 18.09
N ALA A 289 -27.20 -3.09 17.62
CA ALA A 289 -26.10 -4.03 17.37
C ALA A 289 -25.77 -4.90 18.60
N LYS A 290 -25.86 -4.33 19.81
CA LYS A 290 -25.60 -5.00 21.08
C LYS A 290 -26.65 -6.07 21.43
N ASP A 291 -27.88 -5.91 20.97
CA ASP A 291 -28.98 -6.85 21.23
C ASP A 291 -28.97 -8.06 20.27
N THR A 292 -27.97 -8.15 19.39
CA THR A 292 -27.86 -9.25 18.43
C THR A 292 -27.56 -10.56 19.16
N ASP A 293 -28.40 -11.57 18.98
CA ASP A 293 -28.22 -12.90 19.58
C ASP A 293 -27.11 -13.68 18.87
N TRP A 294 -25.87 -13.43 19.29
CA TRP A 294 -24.69 -14.09 18.74
C TRP A 294 -24.60 -15.58 19.08
N VAL A 295 -25.20 -16.02 20.19
CA VAL A 295 -25.23 -17.44 20.57
C VAL A 295 -26.10 -18.21 19.56
N GLN A 296 -27.28 -17.69 19.26
CA GLN A 296 -28.16 -18.26 18.23
C GLN A 296 -27.50 -18.24 16.85
N ILE A 297 -26.85 -17.14 16.46
CA ILE A 297 -26.13 -17.05 15.18
C ILE A 297 -24.99 -18.07 15.11
N SER A 298 -24.25 -18.28 16.21
CA SER A 298 -23.19 -19.29 16.29
C SER A 298 -23.72 -20.72 16.11
N ASN A 299 -24.86 -21.03 16.72
CA ASN A 299 -25.54 -22.32 16.56
C ASN A 299 -26.00 -22.53 15.10
N LEU A 300 -26.56 -21.49 14.47
CA LEU A 300 -26.98 -21.55 13.07
C LEU A 300 -25.80 -21.73 12.11
N TYR A 301 -24.68 -21.03 12.31
CA TYR A 301 -23.46 -21.26 11.54
C TYR A 301 -22.87 -22.65 11.78
N THR A 302 -23.02 -23.21 12.98
CA THR A 302 -22.59 -24.58 13.28
C THR A 302 -23.43 -25.60 12.49
N ALA A 303 -24.75 -25.42 12.43
CA ALA A 303 -25.63 -26.24 11.59
C ALA A 303 -25.28 -26.08 10.10
N LEU A 304 -25.08 -24.85 9.63
CA LEU A 304 -24.70 -24.56 8.25
C LEU A 304 -23.35 -25.18 7.88
N ALA A 305 -22.36 -25.15 8.78
CA ALA A 305 -21.06 -25.77 8.58
C ALA A 305 -21.13 -27.31 8.51
N GLY A 306 -22.13 -27.92 9.16
CA GLY A 306 -22.40 -29.35 9.03
C GLY A 306 -23.01 -29.72 7.67
N LEU A 307 -23.84 -28.83 7.11
CA LEU A 307 -24.48 -29.03 5.81
C LEU A 307 -23.56 -28.67 4.62
N LEU A 308 -22.82 -27.58 4.75
CA LEU A 308 -21.96 -27.00 3.72
C LEU A 308 -20.57 -26.67 4.31
N PRO A 309 -19.67 -27.66 4.44
CA PRO A 309 -18.40 -27.54 5.14
C PRO A 309 -17.32 -26.81 4.31
N THR A 310 -17.65 -25.66 3.73
CA THR A 310 -16.71 -24.87 2.94
C THR A 310 -15.83 -23.99 3.84
N PRO A 311 -14.57 -23.69 3.44
CA PRO A 311 -13.69 -22.82 4.22
C PRO A 311 -14.28 -21.44 4.51
N VAL A 312 -15.08 -20.88 3.60
CA VAL A 312 -15.78 -19.60 3.80
C VAL A 312 -16.85 -19.70 4.88
N VAL A 313 -17.63 -20.79 4.90
CA VAL A 313 -18.62 -21.03 5.99
C VAL A 313 -17.91 -21.22 7.33
N GLN A 314 -16.76 -21.91 7.34
CA GLN A 314 -15.94 -22.08 8.55
C GLN A 314 -15.42 -20.74 9.08
N LEU A 315 -14.96 -19.86 8.20
CA LEU A 315 -14.52 -18.50 8.56
C LEU A 315 -15.68 -17.69 9.16
N ASN A 316 -16.84 -17.69 8.52
CA ASN A 316 -18.02 -17.00 9.04
C ASN A 316 -18.47 -17.56 10.41
N ARG A 317 -18.40 -18.89 10.59
CA ARG A 317 -18.63 -19.53 11.89
C ARG A 317 -17.65 -19.05 12.95
N ALA A 318 -16.37 -18.92 12.62
CA ALA A 318 -15.35 -18.42 13.54
C ALA A 318 -15.64 -16.98 14.00
N VAL A 319 -16.11 -16.11 13.09
CA VAL A 319 -16.56 -14.74 13.44
C VAL A 319 -17.73 -14.79 14.43
N ALA A 320 -18.76 -15.59 14.13
CA ALA A 320 -19.92 -15.73 15.01
C ALA A 320 -19.54 -16.28 16.40
N PHE A 321 -18.63 -17.27 16.44
CA PHE A 321 -18.11 -17.83 17.68
C PHE A 321 -17.30 -16.79 18.47
N GLY A 322 -16.48 -15.98 17.80
CA GLY A 322 -15.75 -14.88 18.42
C GLY A 322 -16.66 -13.82 19.04
N LYS A 323 -17.78 -13.49 18.39
CA LYS A 323 -18.77 -12.55 18.94
C LYS A 323 -19.61 -13.15 20.08
N ALA A 324 -19.85 -14.45 20.09
CA ALA A 324 -20.60 -15.13 21.14
C ALA A 324 -19.77 -15.44 22.39
N TYR A 325 -18.50 -15.85 22.21
CA TYR A 325 -17.68 -16.44 23.26
C TYR A 325 -16.32 -15.74 23.48
N GLY A 326 -16.07 -14.61 22.80
CA GLY A 326 -14.86 -13.80 22.97
C GLY A 326 -13.87 -13.92 21.80
N ALA A 327 -13.09 -12.86 21.59
CA ALA A 327 -12.21 -12.73 20.44
C ALA A 327 -11.13 -13.82 20.38
N GLU A 328 -10.63 -14.30 21.52
CA GLU A 328 -9.67 -15.42 21.59
C GLU A 328 -10.24 -16.71 21.00
N ALA A 329 -11.50 -17.02 21.30
CA ALA A 329 -12.15 -18.23 20.80
C ALA A 329 -12.33 -18.16 19.27
N GLY A 330 -12.72 -17.00 18.75
CA GLY A 330 -12.80 -16.73 17.32
C GLY A 330 -11.42 -16.85 16.65
N LEU A 331 -10.38 -16.23 17.24
CA LEU A 331 -9.04 -16.22 16.67
C LEU A 331 -8.45 -17.64 16.60
N ALA A 332 -8.65 -18.46 17.64
CA ALA A 332 -8.21 -19.86 17.64
C ALA A 332 -8.88 -20.71 16.53
N MET A 333 -10.09 -20.36 16.11
CA MET A 333 -10.74 -20.99 14.95
C MET A 333 -10.20 -20.45 13.63
N VAL A 334 -9.97 -19.14 13.53
CA VAL A 334 -9.42 -18.49 12.33
C VAL A 334 -7.99 -18.96 12.04
N ASP A 335 -7.15 -19.11 13.07
CA ASP A 335 -5.76 -19.54 12.93
C ASP A 335 -5.66 -20.94 12.29
N LYS A 336 -6.66 -21.82 12.49
CA LYS A 336 -6.73 -23.14 11.82
C LYS A 336 -7.02 -23.05 10.32
N LEU A 337 -7.49 -21.91 9.83
CA LEU A 337 -7.84 -21.66 8.43
C LEU A 337 -6.73 -20.93 7.67
N VAL A 338 -5.69 -20.43 8.34
CA VAL A 338 -4.62 -19.60 7.74
C VAL A 338 -3.87 -20.32 6.63
N ASP A 339 -3.67 -21.63 6.79
CA ASP A 339 -2.94 -22.47 5.84
C ASP A 339 -3.86 -23.14 4.80
N ASP A 340 -5.17 -22.88 4.82
CA ASP A 340 -6.12 -23.46 3.86
C ASP A 340 -5.87 -22.89 2.44
N PRO A 341 -5.54 -23.73 1.43
CA PRO A 341 -5.25 -23.25 0.08
C PRO A 341 -6.40 -22.47 -0.56
N ALA A 342 -7.66 -22.77 -0.22
CA ALA A 342 -8.82 -22.12 -0.79
C ALA A 342 -8.99 -20.66 -0.30
N LEU A 343 -8.44 -20.34 0.88
CA LEU A 343 -8.53 -19.00 1.47
C LEU A 343 -7.27 -18.15 1.28
N ARG A 344 -6.21 -18.70 0.68
CA ARG A 344 -4.91 -18.02 0.50
C ARG A 344 -5.02 -16.63 -0.14
N ASN A 345 -5.92 -16.48 -1.12
CA ASN A 345 -6.15 -15.22 -1.84
C ASN A 345 -7.48 -14.55 -1.44
N TYR A 346 -8.09 -14.98 -0.33
CA TYR A 346 -9.37 -14.46 0.13
C TYR A 346 -9.15 -13.38 1.18
N HIS A 347 -9.31 -12.12 0.79
CA HIS A 347 -8.97 -10.96 1.63
C HIS A 347 -9.73 -10.91 2.98
N LEU A 348 -10.91 -11.53 3.09
CA LEU A 348 -11.68 -11.53 4.33
C LEU A 348 -11.02 -12.38 5.44
N LEU A 349 -10.21 -13.38 5.10
CA LEU A 349 -9.49 -14.16 6.10
C LEU A 349 -8.52 -13.29 6.92
N PRO A 350 -7.53 -12.59 6.31
CA PRO A 350 -6.68 -11.67 7.05
C PRO A 350 -7.46 -10.49 7.64
N SER A 351 -8.53 -10.00 6.99
CA SER A 351 -9.38 -8.94 7.56
C SER A 351 -10.03 -9.34 8.89
N VAL A 352 -10.66 -10.52 8.95
CA VAL A 352 -11.26 -11.07 10.17
C VAL A 352 -10.20 -11.33 11.24
N ARG A 353 -9.06 -11.89 10.85
CA ARG A 353 -7.94 -12.12 11.77
C ARG A 353 -7.45 -10.80 12.39
N GLY A 354 -7.31 -9.75 11.57
CA GLY A 354 -6.95 -8.40 12.00
C GLY A 354 -7.94 -7.81 13.01
N ASP A 355 -9.25 -7.92 12.77
CA ASP A 355 -10.30 -7.44 13.69
C ASP A 355 -10.26 -8.13 15.04
N LEU A 356 -10.06 -9.46 15.05
CA LEU A 356 -9.93 -10.22 16.29
C LEU A 356 -8.65 -9.86 17.04
N LEU A 357 -7.51 -9.72 16.35
CA LEU A 357 -6.25 -9.29 16.96
C LEU A 357 -6.34 -7.87 17.54
N GLU A 358 -7.02 -6.96 16.85
CA GLU A 358 -7.25 -5.60 17.33
C GLU A 358 -8.07 -5.60 18.62
N GLN A 359 -9.16 -6.38 18.67
CA GLN A 359 -9.99 -6.55 19.88
C GLN A 359 -9.21 -7.13 21.06
N LEU A 360 -8.16 -7.90 20.81
CA LEU A 360 -7.25 -8.45 21.81
C LEU A 360 -6.08 -7.53 22.19
N GLY A 361 -6.00 -6.33 21.61
CA GLY A 361 -4.89 -5.40 21.85
C GLY A 361 -3.58 -5.80 21.16
N ARG A 362 -3.58 -6.80 20.27
CA ARG A 362 -2.41 -7.27 19.50
C ARG A 362 -2.19 -6.40 18.26
N HIS A 363 -2.04 -5.09 18.51
CA HIS A 363 -2.04 -4.04 17.51
C HIS A 363 -1.01 -4.21 16.37
N PRO A 364 0.26 -4.60 16.61
CA PRO A 364 1.22 -4.78 15.53
C PRO A 364 0.82 -5.89 14.55
N GLU A 365 0.28 -7.00 15.07
CA GLU A 365 -0.18 -8.13 14.26
C GLU A 365 -1.46 -7.77 13.51
N ALA A 366 -2.40 -7.11 14.17
CA ALA A 366 -3.65 -6.64 13.56
C ALA A 366 -3.37 -5.73 12.35
N ARG A 367 -2.42 -4.81 12.49
CA ARG A 367 -2.02 -3.90 11.41
C ARG A 367 -1.50 -4.67 10.19
N LEU A 368 -0.60 -5.64 10.38
CA LEU A 368 -0.04 -6.44 9.30
C LEU A 368 -1.13 -7.24 8.57
N GLU A 369 -2.10 -7.79 9.30
CA GLU A 369 -3.22 -8.52 8.70
C GLU A 369 -4.15 -7.59 7.90
N TYR A 370 -4.42 -6.37 8.38
CA TYR A 370 -5.18 -5.40 7.59
C TYR A 370 -4.43 -4.96 6.32
N GLU A 371 -3.11 -4.76 6.38
CA GLU A 371 -2.28 -4.46 5.21
C GLU A 371 -2.29 -5.63 4.20
N ARG A 372 -2.22 -6.87 4.70
CA ARG A 372 -2.34 -8.09 3.88
C ARG A 372 -3.71 -8.20 3.23
N ALA A 373 -4.79 -7.95 3.97
CA ALA A 373 -6.14 -7.94 3.44
C ALA A 373 -6.29 -6.88 2.33
N ALA A 374 -5.75 -5.68 2.54
CA ALA A 374 -5.77 -4.61 1.55
C ALA A 374 -5.00 -4.95 0.26
N ALA A 375 -3.98 -5.80 0.33
CA ALA A 375 -3.24 -6.27 -0.84
C ALA A 375 -3.98 -7.34 -1.67
N LEU A 376 -4.98 -8.01 -1.09
CA LEU A 376 -5.69 -9.12 -1.72
C LEU A 376 -7.05 -8.73 -2.34
N THR A 377 -7.64 -7.60 -1.95
CA THR A 377 -8.91 -7.14 -2.54
C THR A 377 -8.69 -6.34 -3.82
N ASN A 378 -9.58 -6.54 -4.80
CA ASN A 378 -9.63 -5.77 -6.05
C ASN A 378 -10.73 -4.69 -6.02
N ASN A 379 -11.41 -4.52 -4.88
CA ASN A 379 -12.37 -3.44 -4.66
C ASN A 379 -11.65 -2.24 -4.01
N ALA A 380 -11.70 -1.08 -4.66
CA ALA A 380 -10.96 0.09 -4.22
C ALA A 380 -11.49 0.65 -2.88
N ALA A 381 -12.81 0.60 -2.66
CA ALA A 381 -13.43 1.05 -1.42
C ALA A 381 -13.05 0.16 -0.23
N GLU A 382 -13.06 -1.17 -0.41
CA GLU A 382 -12.59 -2.12 0.60
C GLU A 382 -11.10 -1.94 0.89
N ARG A 383 -10.27 -1.81 -0.14
CA ARG A 383 -8.83 -1.57 0.00
C ARG A 383 -8.56 -0.31 0.82
N ALA A 384 -9.23 0.78 0.50
CA ALA A 384 -9.07 2.04 1.21
C ALA A 384 -9.54 1.93 2.68
N PHE A 385 -10.63 1.20 2.93
CA PHE A 385 -11.11 0.92 4.29
C PHE A 385 -10.09 0.15 5.12
N LEU A 386 -9.52 -0.94 4.58
CA LEU A 386 -8.54 -1.78 5.26
C LEU A 386 -7.24 -1.02 5.54
N LEU A 387 -6.76 -0.20 4.59
CA LEU A 387 -5.60 0.66 4.82
C LEU A 387 -5.84 1.74 5.88
N ARG A 388 -7.05 2.31 5.95
CA ARG A 388 -7.42 3.25 7.01
C ARG A 388 -7.42 2.57 8.38
N ARG A 389 -7.99 1.36 8.49
CA ARG A 389 -7.93 0.54 9.71
C ARG A 389 -6.49 0.31 10.15
N ALA A 390 -5.63 -0.18 9.24
CA ALA A 390 -4.20 -0.37 9.52
C ALA A 390 -3.50 0.93 9.97
N GLY A 391 -3.81 2.07 9.34
CA GLY A 391 -3.24 3.37 9.68
C GLY A 391 -3.75 3.96 11.00
N SER A 392 -4.99 3.62 11.40
CA SER A 392 -5.61 4.08 12.65
C SER A 392 -5.08 3.36 13.89
N ILE A 393 -4.51 2.16 13.72
CA ILE A 393 -3.83 1.44 14.78
C ILE A 393 -2.51 2.15 15.08
N ALA A 394 -2.55 2.98 16.12
CA ALA A 394 -1.36 3.59 16.70
C ALA A 394 -0.49 2.48 17.26
N VAL A 395 0.63 2.19 16.60
CA VAL A 395 1.69 1.40 17.22
C VAL A 395 2.33 2.32 18.24
N VAL A 396 1.84 2.29 19.47
CA VAL A 396 2.55 2.86 20.61
C VAL A 396 3.78 1.98 20.81
N THR A 397 4.86 2.33 20.13
CA THR A 397 6.16 1.73 20.41
C THR A 397 6.59 2.27 21.76
N ALA A 398 6.58 1.44 22.80
CA ALA A 398 6.94 1.80 24.16
C ALA A 398 8.44 2.10 24.36
N GLY A 399 9.18 2.40 23.28
CA GLY A 399 10.62 2.65 23.27
C GLY A 399 10.97 4.09 22.90
N PRO A 400 12.22 4.51 23.16
CA PRO A 400 12.68 5.84 22.79
C PRO A 400 12.56 6.06 21.28
N THR A 401 12.24 7.29 20.90
CA THR A 401 12.25 7.70 19.49
C THR A 401 13.68 7.96 19.01
N LEU A 402 13.88 7.97 17.70
CA LEU A 402 15.15 8.30 17.06
C LEU A 402 15.66 9.68 17.50
N GLY A 403 14.77 10.65 17.66
CA GLY A 403 15.10 12.00 18.12
C GLY A 403 15.64 12.00 19.55
N GLU A 404 14.93 11.36 20.48
CA GLU A 404 15.33 11.24 21.88
C GLU A 404 16.66 10.50 22.03
N ALA A 405 16.79 9.33 21.39
CA ALA A 405 18.01 8.53 21.42
C ALA A 405 19.21 9.28 20.81
N SER A 406 18.99 10.04 19.73
CA SER A 406 20.03 10.86 19.12
C SER A 406 20.49 12.00 20.04
N ALA A 407 19.55 12.64 20.76
CA ALA A 407 19.86 13.70 21.71
C ALA A 407 20.66 13.16 22.91
N GLU A 408 20.23 12.02 23.47
CA GLU A 408 20.91 11.36 24.59
C GLU A 408 22.32 10.91 24.21
N PHE A 409 22.49 10.28 23.04
CA PHE A 409 23.82 9.89 22.55
C PHE A 409 24.78 11.08 22.40
N LEU A 410 24.27 12.24 21.95
CA LEU A 410 25.06 13.45 21.78
C LEU A 410 25.29 14.23 23.09
N ALA A 411 24.59 13.89 24.17
CA ALA A 411 24.78 14.50 25.49
C ALA A 411 25.89 13.82 26.32
N ARG A 412 26.47 12.71 25.81
CA ARG A 412 27.53 11.97 26.50
C ARG A 412 28.78 12.82 26.72
N THR A 413 29.40 12.66 27.90
CA THR A 413 30.59 13.41 28.32
C THR A 413 31.92 12.83 27.84
N ASP A 414 31.90 11.63 27.25
CA ASP A 414 33.10 10.91 26.79
C ASP A 414 33.47 11.20 25.32
N LEU A 415 32.72 12.08 24.65
CA LEU A 415 33.00 12.53 23.29
C LEU A 415 33.64 13.92 23.28
N ASP A 416 34.75 14.08 22.55
CA ASP A 416 35.37 15.39 22.38
C ASP A 416 34.50 16.32 21.50
N ALA A 417 34.73 17.63 21.63
CA ALA A 417 33.94 18.64 20.95
C ALA A 417 33.96 18.54 19.41
N ALA A 418 35.03 18.02 18.80
CA ALA A 418 35.09 17.83 17.35
C ALA A 418 34.28 16.60 16.92
N THR A 419 34.31 15.52 17.69
CA THR A 419 33.50 14.33 17.48
C THR A 419 32.02 14.62 17.65
N LEU A 420 31.61 15.35 18.69
CA LEU A 420 30.22 15.77 18.90
C LEU A 420 29.66 16.57 17.72
N ARG A 421 30.42 17.54 17.20
CA ARG A 421 30.00 18.31 16.01
C ARG A 421 29.82 17.40 14.79
N SER A 422 30.73 16.45 14.61
CA SER A 422 30.70 15.53 13.47
C SER A 422 29.54 14.53 13.57
N TYR A 423 29.37 13.89 14.71
CA TYR A 423 28.31 12.90 14.95
C TYR A 423 26.94 13.58 14.91
N GLY A 424 26.82 14.76 15.53
CA GLY A 424 25.61 15.56 15.51
C GLY A 424 25.24 16.07 14.12
N GLN A 425 26.17 16.22 13.19
CA GLN A 425 25.84 16.51 11.78
C GLN A 425 25.13 15.33 11.12
N THR A 426 25.62 14.10 11.36
CA THR A 426 25.05 12.87 10.80
C THR A 426 23.67 12.60 11.39
N LEU A 427 23.55 12.58 12.73
CA LEU A 427 22.31 12.19 13.41
C LEU A 427 21.18 13.20 13.18
N ARG A 428 21.46 14.51 13.17
CA ARG A 428 20.45 15.52 12.82
C ARG A 428 19.98 15.44 11.37
N ARG A 429 20.81 14.89 10.45
CA ARG A 429 20.38 14.63 9.08
C ARG A 429 19.50 13.38 9.03
N LEU A 430 19.86 12.35 9.77
CA LEU A 430 19.07 11.12 9.91
C LEU A 430 17.68 11.41 10.47
N CYS A 431 17.60 12.14 11.59
CA CYS A 431 16.33 12.57 12.21
C CYS A 431 15.45 13.38 11.24
N ARG A 432 16.04 14.34 10.52
CA ARG A 432 15.29 15.14 9.53
C ARG A 432 14.79 14.33 8.34
N SER A 433 15.49 13.28 7.95
CA SER A 433 15.12 12.47 6.78
C SER A 433 14.14 11.34 7.12
N LEU A 434 14.21 10.78 8.33
CA LEU A 434 13.36 9.65 8.74
C LEU A 434 12.23 10.07 9.70
N GLY A 435 12.28 11.28 10.24
CA GLY A 435 11.37 11.77 11.27
C GLY A 435 11.94 11.56 12.68
N GLU A 436 11.81 12.57 13.55
CA GLU A 436 12.27 12.49 14.94
C GLU A 436 11.46 11.48 15.76
N GLN A 437 10.18 11.29 15.41
CA GLN A 437 9.24 10.38 16.06
C GLN A 437 9.37 8.92 15.61
N LEU A 438 10.35 8.58 14.76
CA LEU A 438 10.57 7.20 14.34
C LEU A 438 10.92 6.35 15.58
N PRO A 439 10.22 5.24 15.85
CA PRO A 439 10.58 4.32 16.92
C PRO A 439 11.99 3.79 16.71
N LEU A 440 12.86 3.84 17.73
CA LEU A 440 14.27 3.45 17.57
C LEU A 440 14.41 1.99 17.12
N GLU A 441 13.56 1.09 17.61
CA GLU A 441 13.53 -0.34 17.24
C GLU A 441 13.18 -0.58 15.77
N SER A 442 12.51 0.37 15.12
CA SER A 442 12.15 0.27 13.70
C SER A 442 13.28 0.72 12.77
N LEU A 443 14.32 1.36 13.31
CA LEU A 443 15.46 1.84 12.55
C LEU A 443 16.30 0.67 12.02
N ASN A 444 16.49 0.61 10.70
CA ASN A 444 17.27 -0.44 10.05
C ASN A 444 18.31 0.09 9.05
N ALA A 445 19.24 -0.78 8.65
CA ALA A 445 20.36 -0.44 7.78
C ALA A 445 19.92 0.08 6.38
N ASP A 446 18.79 -0.39 5.86
CA ASP A 446 18.28 0.03 4.55
C ASP A 446 17.74 1.47 4.59
N GLN A 447 17.04 1.86 5.66
CA GLN A 447 16.62 3.25 5.88
C GLN A 447 17.85 4.17 5.97
N VAL A 448 18.86 3.79 6.75
CA VAL A 448 20.09 4.57 6.90
C VAL A 448 20.82 4.70 5.55
N ALA A 449 20.94 3.62 4.77
CA ALA A 449 21.56 3.63 3.45
C ALA A 449 20.86 4.58 2.48
N ARG A 450 19.52 4.61 2.48
CA ARG A 450 18.74 5.58 1.66
C ARG A 450 19.07 7.03 2.03
N VAL A 451 19.14 7.35 3.32
CA VAL A 451 19.53 8.69 3.77
C VAL A 451 20.94 9.04 3.31
N PHE A 452 21.88 8.10 3.38
CA PHE A 452 23.25 8.31 2.93
C PHE A 452 23.35 8.57 1.43
N ALA A 453 22.62 7.79 0.63
CA ALA A 453 22.56 7.95 -0.82
C ALA A 453 22.06 9.35 -1.22
N THR A 454 21.07 9.89 -0.51
CA THR A 454 20.53 11.22 -0.77
C THR A 454 21.36 12.36 -0.18
N ALA A 455 21.89 12.20 1.04
CA ALA A 455 22.57 13.27 1.76
C ALA A 455 24.04 13.44 1.36
N TRP A 456 24.71 12.35 0.97
CA TRP A 456 26.15 12.33 0.71
C TRP A 456 26.56 11.52 -0.53
N PRO A 457 25.88 11.65 -1.68
CA PRO A 457 26.17 10.83 -2.87
C PRO A 457 27.66 10.95 -3.28
N ASN A 458 28.15 12.19 -3.35
CA ASN A 458 29.49 12.53 -3.84
C ASN A 458 30.47 12.88 -2.72
N ALA A 459 30.22 12.45 -1.48
CA ALA A 459 31.12 12.78 -0.38
C ALA A 459 32.52 12.14 -0.58
N ALA A 460 33.56 12.93 -0.35
CA ALA A 460 34.94 12.45 -0.36
C ALA A 460 35.10 11.27 0.62
N PRO A 461 36.01 10.29 0.37
CA PRO A 461 36.13 9.08 1.17
C PRO A 461 36.25 9.34 2.68
N LYS A 462 37.06 10.33 3.07
CA LYS A 462 37.22 10.73 4.48
C LYS A 462 35.92 11.24 5.12
N THR A 463 35.14 12.03 4.39
CA THR A 463 33.85 12.57 4.87
C THR A 463 32.80 11.46 4.97
N TRP A 464 32.74 10.59 3.97
CA TRP A 464 31.86 9.42 3.96
C TRP A 464 32.16 8.48 5.14
N ASN A 465 33.42 8.10 5.32
CA ASN A 465 33.85 7.21 6.39
C ASN A 465 33.57 7.81 7.78
N ARG A 466 33.63 9.14 7.90
CA ARG A 466 33.28 9.85 9.14
C ARG A 466 31.79 9.78 9.45
N HIS A 467 30.91 9.97 8.47
CA HIS A 467 29.46 9.80 8.65
C HIS A 467 29.11 8.35 8.97
N ARG A 468 29.71 7.39 8.26
CA ARG A 468 29.59 5.95 8.54
C ARG A 468 30.01 5.61 9.98
N SER A 469 31.13 6.17 10.45
CA SER A 469 31.58 5.95 11.84
C SER A 469 30.60 6.49 12.87
N ALA A 470 29.90 7.59 12.59
CA ALA A 470 28.87 8.13 13.48
C ALA A 470 27.69 7.16 13.61
N ILE A 471 27.22 6.59 12.49
CA ILE A 471 26.16 5.57 12.49
C ILE A 471 26.60 4.32 13.26
N ARG A 472 27.80 3.82 13.00
CA ARG A 472 28.33 2.65 13.70
C ARG A 472 28.42 2.89 15.21
N SER A 473 28.90 4.06 15.63
CA SER A 473 29.01 4.39 17.05
C SER A 473 27.64 4.58 17.72
N PHE A 474 26.69 5.19 17.01
CA PHE A 474 25.32 5.35 17.49
C PHE A 474 24.62 3.98 17.62
N GLY A 475 24.70 3.13 16.59
CA GLY A 475 24.11 1.79 16.61
C GLY A 475 24.69 0.91 17.72
N ALA A 476 26.01 0.94 17.92
CA ALA A 476 26.65 0.21 19.02
C ALA A 476 26.16 0.69 20.40
N TRP A 477 25.95 1.99 20.58
CA TRP A 477 25.41 2.54 21.83
C TRP A 477 23.93 2.21 22.03
N ALA A 478 23.14 2.28 20.97
CA ALA A 478 21.70 2.02 20.97
C ALA A 478 21.35 0.52 21.00
N ALA A 479 22.32 -0.38 21.15
CA ALA A 479 22.15 -1.83 21.02
C ALA A 479 21.50 -2.26 19.69
N LEU A 480 21.73 -1.49 18.62
CA LEU A 480 21.39 -1.79 17.24
C LEU A 480 22.69 -2.04 16.46
N PRO A 481 23.36 -3.19 16.69
CA PRO A 481 24.45 -3.58 15.81
C PRO A 481 23.92 -3.68 14.38
N ASP A 482 24.77 -3.45 13.39
CA ASP A 482 24.50 -3.61 11.96
C ASP A 482 23.87 -2.43 11.19
N LEU A 483 23.60 -1.28 11.82
CA LEU A 483 23.09 -0.10 11.10
C LEU A 483 24.02 0.40 9.98
N ASP A 484 25.33 0.13 10.04
CA ASP A 484 26.32 0.52 9.03
C ASP A 484 26.67 -0.60 8.03
N THR A 485 26.01 -1.76 8.07
CA THR A 485 26.30 -2.90 7.18
C THR A 485 26.09 -2.60 5.71
N ARG A 486 25.10 -1.78 5.37
CA ARG A 486 24.81 -1.32 4.00
C ARG A 486 25.67 -0.14 3.55
N LEU A 487 26.59 0.32 4.39
CA LEU A 487 27.47 1.47 4.11
C LEU A 487 28.89 0.98 3.89
N ASP A 488 29.31 0.77 2.65
CA ASP A 488 30.68 0.35 2.36
C ASP A 488 31.70 1.41 2.75
N ARG A 489 32.82 1.01 3.35
CA ARG A 489 33.93 1.92 3.64
C ARG A 489 34.57 2.34 2.32
N ARG A 490 34.70 3.64 2.08
CA ARG A 490 35.39 4.17 0.89
C ARG A 490 36.90 4.21 1.13
N ALA A 491 37.69 3.70 0.19
CA ALA A 491 39.15 3.72 0.30
C ALA A 491 39.66 5.18 0.34
N GLU A 492 40.46 5.51 1.36
CA GLU A 492 41.13 6.80 1.45
C GLU A 492 42.47 6.74 0.69
N PRO A 493 42.72 7.63 -0.28
CA PRO A 493 44.02 7.69 -0.94
C PRO A 493 45.10 8.04 0.08
N SER A 494 46.13 7.20 0.22
CA SER A 494 47.33 7.54 1.00
C SER A 494 48.00 8.76 0.39
N THR A 495 47.83 9.93 1.01
CA THR A 495 48.54 11.15 0.65
C THR A 495 49.44 11.52 1.82
N GLN A 496 50.51 10.76 2.04
CA GLN A 496 51.66 11.33 2.72
C GLN A 496 52.23 12.40 1.77
N PRO A 497 52.32 13.67 2.19
CA PRO A 497 52.95 14.69 1.37
C PRO A 497 54.41 14.32 1.17
N THR A 498 54.85 14.14 -0.07
CA THR A 498 56.27 13.96 -0.39
C THR A 498 57.05 15.16 0.15
N THR A 499 57.97 14.90 1.08
CA THR A 499 58.87 15.92 1.65
C THR A 499 59.66 16.60 0.54
N LEU A 500 59.92 17.90 0.67
CA LEU A 500 60.70 18.64 -0.34
C LEU A 500 62.12 18.07 -0.46
N ALA A 501 62.59 17.92 -1.69
CA ALA A 501 63.98 17.53 -1.96
C ALA A 501 64.95 18.63 -1.49
N PRO A 502 66.22 18.30 -1.18
CA PRO A 502 67.22 19.30 -0.77
C PRO A 502 67.34 20.50 -1.72
N SER A 503 67.32 20.26 -3.03
CA SER A 503 67.34 21.33 -4.06
C SER A 503 66.12 22.24 -4.02
N GLN A 504 64.93 21.69 -3.70
CA GLN A 504 63.71 22.47 -3.53
C GLN A 504 63.76 23.33 -2.27
N LEU A 505 64.32 22.80 -1.18
CA LEU A 505 64.51 23.55 0.06
C LEU A 505 65.49 24.72 -0.14
N GLU A 506 66.58 24.52 -0.89
CA GLU A 506 67.52 25.60 -1.23
C GLU A 506 66.83 26.76 -1.98
N MET A 507 65.99 26.44 -2.96
CA MET A 507 65.18 27.46 -3.66
C MET A 507 64.23 28.19 -2.71
N VAL A 508 63.56 27.46 -1.80
CA VAL A 508 62.69 28.06 -0.77
C VAL A 508 63.47 28.98 0.16
N TRP A 509 64.69 28.62 0.54
CA TRP A 509 65.55 29.44 1.39
C TRP A 509 66.10 30.70 0.72
N GLY A 510 66.15 30.71 -0.62
CA GLY A 510 66.53 31.86 -1.44
C GLY A 510 65.40 32.87 -1.67
N LEU A 511 64.16 32.58 -1.28
CA LEU A 511 63.03 33.50 -1.49
C LEU A 511 63.17 34.77 -0.64
N GLU A 512 62.93 35.92 -1.27
CA GLU A 512 62.80 37.20 -0.58
C GLU A 512 61.44 37.31 0.13
N VAL A 513 61.42 36.86 1.39
CA VAL A 513 60.23 36.90 2.26
C VAL A 513 60.52 37.61 3.57
N ALA A 514 59.47 38.07 4.24
CA ALA A 514 59.61 38.73 5.53
C ALA A 514 60.19 37.77 6.59
N VAL A 515 60.80 38.37 7.62
CA VAL A 515 61.52 37.62 8.69
C VAL A 515 60.60 36.60 9.36
N ARG A 516 59.31 36.93 9.57
CA ARG A 516 58.30 36.02 10.14
C ARG A 516 58.20 34.72 9.36
N GLU A 517 57.98 34.79 8.05
CA GLU A 517 57.86 33.64 7.15
C GLU A 517 59.14 32.82 7.15
N ARG A 518 60.29 33.49 6.97
CA ARG A 518 61.60 32.83 6.93
C ARG A 518 61.89 32.05 8.21
N THR A 519 61.63 32.66 9.37
CA THR A 519 61.83 32.03 10.67
C THR A 519 60.84 30.89 10.89
N LEU A 520 59.57 31.06 10.55
CA LEU A 520 58.56 30.00 10.67
C LEU A 520 58.91 28.77 9.84
N TRP A 521 59.27 28.96 8.57
CA TRP A 521 59.55 27.86 7.65
C TRP A 521 60.83 27.10 8.04
N ARG A 522 61.87 27.83 8.46
CA ARG A 522 63.10 27.22 8.98
C ARG A 522 62.88 26.48 10.29
N LEU A 523 62.10 27.04 11.20
CA LEU A 523 61.77 26.39 12.47
C LEU A 523 60.99 25.10 12.24
N LEU A 524 60.00 25.09 11.33
CA LEU A 524 59.27 23.88 10.94
C LEU A 524 60.19 22.81 10.33
N HIS A 525 61.13 23.23 9.48
CA HIS A 525 62.06 22.32 8.83
C HIS A 525 63.07 21.71 9.83
N GLU A 526 63.70 22.56 10.66
CA GLU A 526 64.76 22.17 11.58
C GLU A 526 64.23 21.35 12.77
N SER A 527 63.03 21.67 13.26
CA SER A 527 62.42 20.97 14.40
C SER A 527 61.70 19.68 14.01
N GLY A 528 61.21 19.57 12.77
CA GLY A 528 60.31 18.50 12.35
C GLY A 528 58.95 18.48 13.07
N ALA A 529 58.67 19.47 13.92
CA ALA A 529 57.47 19.54 14.74
C ALA A 529 56.20 19.71 13.89
N ALA A 530 55.04 19.46 14.50
CA ALA A 530 53.77 19.74 13.85
C ALA A 530 53.58 21.26 13.67
N VAL A 531 52.94 21.67 12.57
CA VAL A 531 52.72 23.10 12.28
C VAL A 531 51.92 23.78 13.39
N THR A 532 50.94 23.08 13.96
CA THR A 532 50.14 23.56 15.08
C THR A 532 50.98 23.81 16.33
N THR A 533 51.92 22.92 16.64
CA THR A 533 52.86 23.04 17.77
C THR A 533 53.79 24.24 17.61
N VAL A 534 54.31 24.48 16.40
CA VAL A 534 55.18 25.64 16.17
C VAL A 534 54.40 26.95 16.22
N LEU A 535 53.17 26.96 15.71
CA LEU A 535 52.31 28.15 15.76
C LEU A 535 51.78 28.45 17.17
N SER A 536 51.68 27.46 18.08
CA SER A 536 51.25 27.65 19.46
C SER A 536 52.33 28.25 20.37
N LEU A 537 53.59 28.27 19.96
CA LEU A 537 54.69 28.87 20.72
C LEU A 537 54.48 30.36 21.01
N ASN A 538 54.85 30.75 22.22
CA ASN A 538 54.99 32.13 22.67
C ASN A 538 56.47 32.51 22.83
N VAL A 539 56.73 33.82 22.98
CA VAL A 539 58.09 34.34 23.18
C VAL A 539 58.68 33.84 24.51
N GLU A 540 57.87 33.75 25.55
CA GLU A 540 58.27 33.24 26.87
C GLU A 540 58.58 31.74 26.89
N ASP A 541 58.15 30.99 25.88
CA ASP A 541 58.46 29.55 25.76
C ASP A 541 59.88 29.30 25.23
N LEU A 542 60.56 30.34 24.76
CA LEU A 542 61.85 30.23 24.06
C LEU A 542 63.03 30.23 25.04
N ASP A 543 63.81 29.15 25.00
CA ASP A 543 65.15 29.06 25.57
C ASP A 543 66.17 29.32 24.45
N MET A 544 66.60 30.59 24.35
CA MET A 544 67.50 31.04 23.30
C MET A 544 68.92 30.49 23.45
N ALA A 545 69.35 30.15 24.68
CA ALA A 545 70.67 29.60 24.96
C ALA A 545 70.77 28.16 24.47
N ASP A 546 69.77 27.33 24.80
CA ASP A 546 69.74 25.91 24.45
C ASP A 546 69.03 25.63 23.11
N ARG A 547 68.58 26.67 22.41
CA ARG A 547 67.89 26.61 21.11
C ARG A 547 66.68 25.67 21.10
N ARG A 548 65.85 25.80 22.13
CA ARG A 548 64.68 24.94 22.35
C ARG A 548 63.50 25.73 22.88
N ALA A 549 62.31 25.20 22.65
CA ALA A 549 61.08 25.72 23.24
C ALA A 549 60.10 24.58 23.52
N ARG A 550 59.16 24.81 24.43
CA ARG A 550 58.18 23.80 24.83
C ARG A 550 56.77 24.23 24.45
N ALA A 551 56.07 23.39 23.69
CA ALA A 551 54.66 23.59 23.35
C ALA A 551 53.93 22.24 23.35
N ASP A 552 52.72 22.20 23.92
CA ASP A 552 51.84 21.02 23.95
C ASP A 552 52.55 19.72 24.39
N GLY A 553 53.37 19.81 25.45
CA GLY A 553 54.13 18.68 25.99
C GLY A 553 55.31 18.21 25.14
N SER A 554 55.57 18.83 23.99
CA SER A 554 56.65 18.48 23.05
C SER A 554 57.75 19.53 23.01
N TRP A 555 59.00 19.09 22.81
CA TRP A 555 60.14 19.97 22.56
C TRP A 555 60.22 20.35 21.08
N VAL A 556 60.36 21.64 20.82
CA VAL A 556 60.68 22.21 19.52
C VAL A 556 62.12 22.72 19.59
N THR A 557 63.05 22.06 18.90
CA THR A 557 64.46 22.48 18.84
C THR A 557 64.79 23.08 17.48
N TRP A 558 65.78 23.98 17.43
CA TRP A 558 66.18 24.60 16.17
C TRP A 558 67.69 24.71 15.99
N ARG A 559 68.11 24.92 14.74
CA ARG A 559 69.51 24.97 14.32
C ARG A 559 69.89 26.39 13.89
N SER A 560 71.01 26.50 13.19
CA SER A 560 71.63 27.78 12.82
C SER A 560 70.76 28.65 11.92
N GLY A 561 69.87 28.07 11.10
CA GLY A 561 69.00 28.83 10.21
C GLY A 561 67.95 29.63 10.98
N THR A 562 67.25 28.98 11.92
CA THR A 562 66.29 29.68 12.79
C THR A 562 67.01 30.62 13.76
N ALA A 563 68.13 30.19 14.36
CA ALA A 563 68.89 30.99 15.33
C ALA A 563 69.36 32.35 14.78
N LYS A 564 69.62 32.47 13.47
CA LYS A 564 69.99 33.75 12.82
C LYS A 564 68.86 34.76 12.74
N SER A 565 67.61 34.30 12.63
CA SER A 565 66.45 35.16 12.35
C SER A 565 65.52 35.33 13.55
N LEU A 566 65.51 34.37 14.47
CA LEU A 566 64.65 34.38 15.66
C LEU A 566 64.86 35.62 16.55
N PRO A 567 66.10 36.09 16.84
CA PRO A 567 66.29 37.33 17.61
C PRO A 567 65.67 38.56 16.94
N GLN A 568 65.71 38.63 15.61
CA GLN A 568 65.11 39.73 14.85
C GLN A 568 63.57 39.66 14.88
N LEU A 569 63.00 38.45 14.89
CA LEU A 569 61.55 38.24 14.96
C LEU A 569 60.95 38.65 16.32
N VAL A 570 61.68 38.41 17.40
CA VAL A 570 61.22 38.70 18.78
C VAL A 570 61.69 40.06 19.29
N ALA A 571 62.52 40.79 18.53
CA ALA A 571 63.07 42.07 18.95
C ALA A 571 61.98 43.01 19.49
N GLY A 572 62.18 43.48 20.74
CA GLY A 572 61.26 44.36 21.44
C GLY A 572 60.07 43.65 22.12
N ARG A 573 59.99 42.32 22.08
CA ARG A 573 58.92 41.53 22.68
C ARG A 573 59.44 40.57 23.74
N THR A 574 58.75 40.53 24.89
CA THR A 574 59.10 39.64 26.01
C THR A 574 58.06 38.55 26.28
N ARG A 575 56.83 38.70 25.75
CA ARG A 575 55.74 37.74 25.95
C ARG A 575 54.69 37.75 24.83
N GLY A 576 53.92 36.68 24.74
CA GLY A 576 52.81 36.49 23.80
C GLY A 576 53.20 35.71 22.53
N PRO A 577 52.29 35.57 21.55
CA PRO A 577 52.49 34.65 20.43
C PRO A 577 53.75 34.94 19.60
N LEU A 578 54.53 33.90 19.31
CA LEU A 578 55.79 34.03 18.57
C LEU A 578 55.56 34.57 17.15
N PHE A 579 54.59 33.99 16.44
CA PHE A 579 54.21 34.36 15.09
C PHE A 579 52.88 35.12 15.10
N LEU A 580 52.92 36.40 14.69
CA LEU A 580 51.76 37.29 14.67
C LEU A 580 51.19 37.45 13.26
N ALA A 581 49.88 37.65 13.14
CA ALA A 581 49.22 38.06 11.91
C ALA A 581 49.56 39.52 11.55
N ASP A 582 49.46 39.89 10.26
CA ASP A 582 49.80 41.25 9.80
C ASP A 582 48.81 42.32 10.27
N ARG A 583 47.55 41.95 10.45
CA ARG A 583 46.46 42.86 10.79
C ARG A 583 45.98 42.61 12.22
N LYS A 584 45.54 43.67 12.90
CA LYS A 584 44.84 43.56 14.18
C LYS A 584 43.47 42.90 13.96
N PRO A 585 42.99 42.08 14.90
CA PRO A 585 41.65 41.51 14.84
C PRO A 585 40.59 42.62 14.92
N VAL A 586 39.46 42.39 14.25
CA VAL A 586 38.31 43.31 14.22
C VAL A 586 37.44 43.04 15.45
N PRO A 587 36.79 44.04 16.08
CA PRO A 587 36.05 43.85 17.33
C PRO A 587 35.02 42.71 17.32
N ALA A 588 34.41 42.43 16.16
CA ALA A 588 33.43 41.35 16.00
C ALA A 588 34.03 39.92 16.08
N ARG A 589 35.36 39.77 16.04
CA ARG A 589 36.07 38.48 16.08
C ARG A 589 37.39 38.62 16.86
N MET A 590 37.28 38.97 18.15
CA MET A 590 38.42 39.02 19.05
C MET A 590 38.92 37.61 19.43
N PRO A 591 40.19 37.28 19.21
CA PRO A 591 40.82 36.05 19.72
C PRO A 591 40.83 36.03 21.25
N ALA A 592 41.08 34.86 21.83
CA ALA A 592 41.36 34.74 23.25
C ALA A 592 42.55 35.63 23.65
N THR A 593 42.57 36.11 24.88
CA THR A 593 43.63 36.98 25.41
C THR A 593 45.03 36.35 25.28
N ALA A 594 45.13 35.03 25.43
CA ALA A 594 46.38 34.28 25.24
C ALA A 594 46.89 34.25 23.78
N ASP A 595 46.02 34.53 22.80
CA ASP A 595 46.36 34.59 21.37
C ASP A 595 46.59 36.02 20.88
N LEU A 596 46.64 37.00 21.78
CA LEU A 596 46.92 38.40 21.47
C LEU A 596 48.31 38.80 21.97
N CYS A 597 49.08 39.47 21.10
CA CYS A 597 50.32 40.09 21.53
C CYS A 597 50.00 41.32 22.38
N PRO A 598 50.49 41.38 23.64
CA PRO A 598 50.18 42.49 24.55
C PRO A 598 50.78 43.83 24.08
N GLU A 599 51.86 43.80 23.31
CA GLU A 599 52.55 45.01 22.86
C GLU A 599 51.99 45.55 21.53
N THR A 600 51.62 44.66 20.60
CA THR A 600 51.19 45.06 19.25
C THR A 600 49.68 44.97 19.04
N GLY A 601 48.95 44.27 19.90
CA GLY A 601 47.52 43.98 19.75
C GLY A 601 47.17 43.08 18.56
N ARG A 602 48.18 42.48 17.89
CA ARG A 602 47.99 41.55 16.78
C ARG A 602 47.73 40.14 17.31
N GLY A 603 46.88 39.39 16.62
CA GLY A 603 46.58 38.00 16.97
C GLY A 603 47.65 37.02 16.49
N ARG A 604 47.66 35.81 17.07
CA ARG A 604 48.46 34.66 16.62
C ARG A 604 48.19 34.35 15.14
N LEU A 605 49.25 34.02 14.42
CA LEU A 605 49.16 33.60 13.02
C LEU A 605 48.42 32.25 12.94
N SER A 606 47.29 32.22 12.23
CA SER A 606 46.51 30.99 12.07
C SER A 606 47.15 30.04 11.06
N TYR A 607 46.96 28.73 11.26
CA TYR A 607 47.46 27.72 10.32
C TYR A 607 47.00 27.94 8.87
N PRO A 608 45.70 28.22 8.58
CA PRO A 608 45.27 28.49 7.21
C PRO A 608 45.98 29.69 6.57
N ARG A 609 46.27 30.74 7.35
CA ARG A 609 46.97 31.92 6.83
C ARG A 609 48.45 31.63 6.58
N ALA A 610 49.12 30.92 7.50
CA ALA A 610 50.49 30.49 7.32
C ALA A 610 50.66 29.59 6.09
N GLU A 611 49.74 28.63 5.91
CA GLU A 611 49.70 27.71 4.77
C GLU A 611 49.49 28.46 3.45
N TYR A 612 48.59 29.45 3.43
CA TYR A 612 48.35 30.30 2.27
C TYR A 612 49.60 31.10 1.87
N LEU A 613 50.28 31.73 2.83
CA LEU A 613 51.49 32.52 2.57
C LEU A 613 52.61 31.66 2.00
N PHE A 614 52.79 30.44 2.54
CA PHE A 614 53.79 29.51 2.03
C PHE A 614 53.47 29.03 0.61
N LYS A 615 52.21 28.64 0.34
CA LYS A 615 51.78 28.28 -1.02
C LYS A 615 51.96 29.41 -2.01
N GLN A 616 51.59 30.64 -1.63
CA GLN A 616 51.70 31.80 -2.49
C GLN A 616 53.18 32.10 -2.84
N ALA A 617 54.07 32.07 -1.85
CA ALA A 617 55.49 32.33 -2.05
C ALA A 617 56.20 31.24 -2.85
N THR A 618 55.78 29.98 -2.70
CA THR A 618 56.39 28.83 -3.40
C THR A 618 55.69 28.45 -4.69
N ARG A 619 54.61 29.15 -5.05
CA ARG A 619 53.85 28.90 -6.30
C ARG A 619 54.73 28.91 -7.56
N PRO A 620 55.71 29.83 -7.72
CA PRO A 620 56.61 29.81 -8.88
C PRO A 620 57.61 28.65 -8.87
N LEU A 621 57.82 28.02 -7.70
CA LEU A 621 58.79 26.94 -7.52
C LEU A 621 58.16 25.54 -7.67
N ASP A 622 56.84 25.40 -7.49
CA ASP A 622 56.12 24.13 -7.69
C ASP A 622 55.81 23.93 -9.19
N PRO A 623 56.32 22.88 -9.85
CA PRO A 623 56.03 22.59 -11.25
C PRO A 623 54.54 22.47 -11.59
N ARG A 624 53.68 22.19 -10.59
CA ARG A 624 52.23 22.10 -10.77
C ARG A 624 51.52 23.47 -10.69
N GLY A 625 52.24 24.53 -10.32
CA GLY A 625 51.70 25.89 -10.20
C GLY A 625 50.72 26.11 -9.03
N VAL A 626 50.64 25.16 -8.08
CA VAL A 626 49.74 25.21 -6.90
C VAL A 626 50.45 25.71 -5.63
N GLY A 627 51.79 25.58 -5.59
CA GLY A 627 52.62 25.91 -4.43
C GLY A 627 52.73 24.77 -3.43
N TYR A 628 53.85 24.73 -2.71
CA TYR A 628 54.13 23.72 -1.70
C TYR A 628 53.33 23.94 -0.40
N THR A 629 53.12 22.87 0.37
CA THR A 629 52.40 22.89 1.65
C THR A 629 53.37 22.90 2.83
N LEU A 630 52.99 23.51 3.97
CA LEU A 630 53.87 23.58 5.14
C LEU A 630 54.25 22.18 5.67
N LYS A 631 53.40 21.17 5.44
CA LYS A 631 53.68 19.78 5.81
C LYS A 631 54.85 19.17 5.05
N GLN A 632 55.17 19.67 3.85
CA GLN A 632 56.29 19.19 3.04
C GLN A 632 57.65 19.72 3.51
N LEU A 633 57.67 20.70 4.41
CA LEU A 633 58.91 21.21 5.02
C LEU A 633 59.52 20.25 6.05
N LYS A 634 58.77 19.25 6.52
CA LYS A 634 59.31 18.27 7.47
C LYS A 634 60.49 17.54 6.84
N ALA A 635 61.64 17.53 7.52
CA ALA A 635 62.75 16.68 7.13
C ALA A 635 62.29 15.21 7.17
N GLY A 636 62.39 14.49 6.05
CA GLY A 636 62.21 13.04 6.04
C GLY A 636 63.18 12.42 7.05
N ASN A 637 62.71 11.44 7.84
CA ASN A 637 63.47 10.73 8.88
C ASN A 637 64.93 10.50 8.46
N ARG A 638 65.86 11.31 8.97
CA ARG A 638 67.28 10.92 9.03
C ARG A 638 67.43 10.04 10.27
N ALA A 639 68.04 8.88 10.06
CA ALA A 639 68.29 7.84 11.03
C ALA A 639 68.71 8.38 12.42
N ARG A 640 68.14 7.79 13.47
CA ARG A 640 68.65 7.91 14.84
C ARG A 640 70.16 7.64 14.83
N PRO A 641 71.00 8.44 15.51
CA PRO A 641 72.39 8.08 15.68
C PRO A 641 72.46 6.78 16.51
N GLU A 642 73.20 5.80 15.98
CA GLU A 642 73.55 4.58 16.69
C GLU A 642 74.25 4.93 18.00
N ALA A 643 73.75 4.39 19.11
CA ALA A 643 74.45 4.42 20.37
C ALA A 643 75.65 3.45 20.27
N SER A 644 76.87 3.96 20.39
CA SER A 644 78.06 3.14 20.64
C SER A 644 77.94 2.45 22.01
N PRO A 645 78.44 1.21 22.15
CA PRO A 645 78.29 0.44 23.37
C PRO A 645 79.38 0.81 24.38
N ARG A 646 78.98 1.20 25.58
CA ARG A 646 79.64 0.84 26.85
C ARG A 646 78.62 0.85 27.97
#